data_AF-A0A9E2A575-F1
#
_entry.id   AF-A0A9E2A575-F1
#
_cell.length_a   1.000
_cell.length_b   1.000
_cell.length_c   1.000
_cell.angle_alpha   90.00
_cell.angle_beta   90.00
_cell.angle_gamma   90.00
#
_symmetry.space_group_name_H-M   'P 1'
#
loop_
_entity.id
_entity.type
_entity.pdbx_description
1 polymer ?
#
loop_
_entity_poly.entity_id
_entity_poly.type
_entity_poly.pdbx_seq_one_letter_code
_entity_poly.pdbx_strand_id
1 'polypeptide(L)'
;MADVTVTQFAEVLKVPVEKLLTQLDEAGIKVSGSDDTISEDAKLELLSHLRRAHGQDDTPATAAAPRRITLKRKSQSELRLSGNQGRSRTVNVEVRRKRTYIKRDVLEKQAQEEQEELDRIRREEEERVAAAAREEERQKAEKEEAEKRKEAELEKEKQAQASAEEAARQVAEKAARDAAEEKARLEKAEADARARRTKEKAKPKPGRAETRYGRKELHVAGDKSGRRKRKTPTRRRPVSMGGDSKHGFERPTAPVIHEVEIPENISVADLAQRMAIKGNEVVKVLFNMGAMVTINQVIDQDTATLVVEELGHIAKQVDSAEMDEQLLADEEQQTGEQSPRPPVVTIMGHVDHGKTSLLDYIRRTKVADHEAGGITQHIGAYSVKTDKGKITFLDTPGHAAFTAMRARGAQATDIVVLVVAADDGVMPQTIEAIKHSKAAQVPLVVAVNKIDRENSDPERVKNELTQHEVIPEDWGGEQMFANVSAITGEGVDELLDAILLQAEVMDLKAVAEGPAHGLVIEASLEKGRGAVATLLVQSGTLQQGDMIIAGEEYGRIRNMFDETGASIKEAGPSSPAVVLGLSKTPSAGDDFLVVKNERKAREVAEFRQSKTREAKLAQQQASKLEDMFSKMQEGEASTVPVIIKSDVHGSAEALRDALTKLSTDEVKVNVLSSGVGGITETDANLAAASKAVIIGFNVRADAAARTAIKESGVDVRYYSIIYEAIDDVRSALSGLLAPEIREQIVGLAEVKEVFRSPKFGDVAGCIVSEGYVKRANPIRVLRDNVVIYEGELESLRRFKDDVNEVRSGTECGIGVKNYADVKVGDQIECFERVEVARTLDA
;
A
#
# COMPACT_ATOMS: atom_id res chain seq x y z
N MET A 1 -18.64 2.27 -58.34
CA MET A 1 -19.54 2.52 -59.48
C MET A 1 -20.28 1.25 -59.78
N ALA A 2 -21.47 1.08 -59.20
CA ALA A 2 -22.33 -0.07 -59.44
C ALA A 2 -23.79 0.41 -59.40
N ASP A 3 -24.52 0.27 -60.49
CA ASP A 3 -25.96 0.52 -60.54
C ASP A 3 -26.66 -0.55 -59.68
N VAL A 4 -27.56 -0.12 -58.79
CA VAL A 4 -28.22 -0.99 -57.80
C VAL A 4 -29.70 -1.09 -58.16
N THR A 5 -30.30 -2.28 -58.05
CA THR A 5 -31.73 -2.46 -58.34
C THR A 5 -32.62 -1.82 -57.28
N VAL A 6 -33.86 -1.46 -57.63
CA VAL A 6 -34.82 -0.86 -56.69
C VAL A 6 -35.04 -1.76 -55.46
N THR A 7 -35.10 -3.08 -55.65
CA THR A 7 -35.23 -4.08 -54.58
C THR A 7 -34.07 -4.04 -53.58
N GLN A 8 -32.84 -4.05 -54.07
CA GLN A 8 -31.64 -3.96 -53.22
C GLN A 8 -31.57 -2.61 -52.53
N PHE A 9 -31.98 -1.53 -53.20
CA PHE A 9 -32.00 -0.20 -52.61
C PHE A 9 -33.06 -0.07 -51.50
N ALA A 10 -34.22 -0.70 -51.68
CA ALA A 10 -35.29 -0.78 -50.68
C ALA A 10 -34.87 -1.55 -49.43
N GLU A 11 -34.14 -2.66 -49.59
CA GLU A 11 -33.59 -3.44 -48.47
C GLU A 11 -32.58 -2.62 -47.66
N VAL A 12 -31.67 -1.91 -48.32
CA VAL A 12 -30.68 -1.04 -47.64
C VAL A 12 -31.37 0.07 -46.85
N LEU A 13 -32.42 0.67 -47.41
CA LEU A 13 -33.20 1.73 -46.74
C LEU A 13 -34.22 1.18 -45.74
N LYS A 14 -34.42 -0.15 -45.68
CA LYS A 14 -35.44 -0.83 -44.87
C LYS A 14 -36.86 -0.29 -45.09
N VAL A 15 -37.18 0.07 -46.33
CA VAL A 15 -38.51 0.55 -46.74
C VAL A 15 -39.14 -0.51 -47.64
N PRO A 16 -40.45 -0.81 -47.53
CA PRO A 16 -41.12 -1.71 -48.47
C PRO A 16 -40.96 -1.23 -49.92
N VAL A 17 -40.68 -2.16 -50.85
CA VAL A 17 -40.41 -1.86 -52.27
C VAL A 17 -41.52 -1.02 -52.91
N GLU A 18 -42.78 -1.31 -52.58
CA GLU A 18 -43.94 -0.55 -53.08
C GLU A 18 -43.93 0.92 -52.66
N LYS A 19 -43.54 1.21 -51.40
CA LYS A 19 -43.41 2.59 -50.91
C LYS A 19 -42.25 3.31 -51.57
N LEU A 20 -41.14 2.62 -51.83
CA LEU A 20 -40.00 3.22 -52.51
C LEU A 20 -40.35 3.58 -53.96
N LEU A 21 -41.10 2.72 -54.67
CA LEU A 21 -41.58 3.00 -56.02
C LEU A 21 -42.50 4.23 -56.05
N THR A 22 -43.41 4.38 -55.08
CA THR A 22 -44.23 5.60 -54.99
C THR A 22 -43.41 6.86 -54.73
N GLN A 23 -42.37 6.78 -53.89
CA GLN A 23 -41.51 7.93 -53.58
C GLN A 23 -40.59 8.31 -54.75
N LEU A 24 -40.16 7.34 -55.55
CA LEU A 24 -39.42 7.57 -56.78
C LEU A 24 -40.29 8.26 -57.85
N ASP A 25 -41.55 7.83 -57.99
CA ASP A 25 -42.50 8.45 -58.91
C ASP A 25 -42.86 9.89 -58.47
N GLU A 26 -43.08 10.11 -57.17
CA GLU A 26 -43.28 11.46 -56.59
C GLU A 26 -42.08 12.37 -56.78
N ALA A 27 -40.85 11.82 -56.73
CA ALA A 27 -39.63 12.56 -57.03
C ALA A 27 -39.40 12.79 -58.54
N GLY A 28 -40.28 12.30 -59.41
CA GLY A 28 -40.23 12.48 -60.87
C GLY A 28 -39.33 11.48 -61.60
N ILE A 29 -38.85 10.43 -60.92
CA ILE A 29 -37.96 9.41 -61.48
C ILE A 29 -38.82 8.24 -61.96
N LYS A 30 -38.97 8.11 -63.29
CA LYS A 30 -39.79 7.05 -63.90
C LYS A 30 -39.05 5.72 -63.87
N VAL A 31 -39.54 4.78 -63.06
CA VAL A 31 -39.03 3.41 -62.97
C VAL A 31 -40.15 2.42 -63.27
N SER A 32 -39.88 1.43 -64.11
CA SER A 32 -40.91 0.57 -64.71
C SER A 32 -41.34 -0.58 -63.79
N GLY A 33 -40.52 -0.94 -62.79
CA GLY A 33 -40.75 -2.06 -61.89
C GLY A 33 -39.64 -2.26 -60.85
N SER A 34 -39.74 -3.32 -60.06
CA SER A 34 -38.88 -3.62 -58.90
C SER A 34 -37.43 -3.99 -59.25
N ASP A 35 -37.20 -4.48 -60.47
CA ASP A 35 -35.90 -5.02 -60.91
C ASP A 35 -35.11 -4.03 -61.79
N ASP A 36 -35.64 -2.83 -61.99
CA ASP A 36 -34.93 -1.76 -62.73
C ASP A 36 -33.76 -1.22 -61.90
N THR A 37 -32.70 -0.77 -62.58
CA THR A 37 -31.51 -0.22 -61.94
C THR A 37 -31.61 1.29 -61.73
N ILE A 38 -31.23 1.77 -60.54
CA ILE A 38 -31.24 3.19 -60.19
C ILE A 38 -29.81 3.73 -60.19
N SER A 39 -29.58 4.79 -60.99
CA SER A 39 -28.30 5.52 -61.05
C SER A 39 -28.05 6.34 -59.76
N GLU A 40 -26.80 6.69 -59.47
CA GLU A 40 -26.48 7.48 -58.27
C GLU A 40 -27.08 8.90 -58.30
N ASP A 41 -27.18 9.51 -59.47
CA ASP A 41 -27.80 10.83 -59.62
C ASP A 41 -29.30 10.79 -59.24
N ALA A 42 -30.00 9.72 -59.65
CA ALA A 42 -31.40 9.51 -59.26
C ALA A 42 -31.56 9.27 -57.76
N LYS A 43 -30.59 8.60 -57.10
CA LYS A 43 -30.59 8.44 -55.62
C LYS A 43 -30.40 9.80 -54.91
N LEU A 44 -29.54 10.67 -55.44
CA LEU A 44 -29.32 12.01 -54.90
C LEU A 44 -30.56 12.90 -55.07
N GLU A 45 -31.24 12.81 -56.21
CA GLU A 45 -32.50 13.52 -56.45
C GLU A 45 -33.60 13.05 -55.50
N LEU A 46 -33.78 11.74 -55.33
CA LEU A 46 -34.72 11.18 -54.34
C LEU A 46 -34.40 11.64 -52.92
N LEU A 47 -33.12 11.63 -52.52
CA LEU A 47 -32.67 12.12 -51.21
C LEU A 47 -32.96 13.62 -51.03
N SER A 48 -32.76 14.42 -52.09
CA SER A 48 -33.07 15.85 -52.06
C SER A 48 -34.58 16.10 -51.93
N HIS A 49 -35.41 15.29 -52.60
CA HIS A 49 -36.86 15.36 -52.53
C HIS A 49 -37.36 14.98 -51.13
N LEU A 50 -36.84 13.89 -50.55
CA LEU A 50 -37.17 13.46 -49.19
C LEU A 50 -36.72 14.49 -48.12
N ARG A 51 -35.56 15.13 -48.31
CA ARG A 51 -35.11 16.22 -47.42
C ARG A 51 -36.03 17.45 -47.49
N ARG A 52 -36.53 17.81 -48.67
CA ARG A 52 -37.52 18.88 -48.84
C ARG A 52 -38.86 18.52 -48.22
N ALA A 53 -39.35 17.30 -48.44
CA ALA A 53 -40.61 16.81 -47.85
C ALA A 53 -40.58 16.75 -46.32
N HIS A 54 -39.40 16.54 -45.71
CA HIS A 54 -39.20 16.55 -44.26
C HIS A 54 -38.79 17.93 -43.68
N GLY A 55 -38.96 19.02 -44.44
CA GLY A 55 -38.96 20.38 -43.91
C GLY A 55 -37.58 21.03 -43.73
N GLN A 56 -36.62 20.71 -44.61
CA GLN A 56 -35.34 21.41 -44.68
C GLN A 56 -35.32 22.30 -45.94
N ASP A 57 -35.81 23.54 -45.82
CA ASP A 57 -35.72 24.56 -46.88
C ASP A 57 -34.27 25.10 -46.97
N ASP A 58 -33.57 24.78 -48.05
CA ASP A 58 -32.33 25.45 -48.45
C ASP A 58 -32.68 26.74 -49.23
N THR A 59 -32.37 27.91 -48.64
CA THR A 59 -32.23 29.16 -49.39
C THR A 59 -30.74 29.47 -49.60
N PRO A 60 -30.33 29.94 -50.80
CA PRO A 60 -28.93 30.11 -51.14
C PRO A 60 -28.33 31.41 -50.56
N ALA A 61 -27.06 31.31 -50.19
CA ALA A 61 -26.05 32.35 -49.99
C ALA A 61 -26.51 33.77 -49.61
N THR A 62 -26.13 34.16 -48.39
CA THR A 62 -25.82 35.49 -47.83
C THR A 62 -26.68 35.93 -46.63
N ALA A 63 -26.00 36.55 -45.67
CA ALA A 63 -26.47 37.11 -44.39
C ALA A 63 -26.50 36.17 -43.16
N ALA A 64 -25.83 36.64 -42.10
CA ALA A 64 -25.51 35.94 -40.87
C ALA A 64 -26.73 35.57 -40.01
N ALA A 65 -26.73 34.36 -39.43
CA ALA A 65 -27.71 33.86 -38.46
C ALA A 65 -27.00 33.08 -37.31
N PRO A 66 -27.61 32.93 -36.12
CA PRO A 66 -26.93 33.13 -34.83
C PRO A 66 -26.16 31.91 -34.29
N ARG A 67 -25.13 32.19 -33.48
CA ARG A 67 -24.14 31.24 -32.92
C ARG A 67 -24.66 30.23 -31.88
N ARG A 68 -25.96 30.18 -31.58
CA ARG A 68 -26.51 29.30 -30.53
C ARG A 68 -27.93 28.85 -30.86
N ILE A 69 -28.14 27.54 -30.93
CA ILE A 69 -29.47 26.94 -31.01
C ILE A 69 -29.71 26.15 -29.71
N THR A 70 -30.82 26.43 -29.05
CA THR A 70 -31.24 25.74 -27.82
C THR A 70 -32.55 25.03 -28.08
N LEU A 71 -32.54 23.69 -28.06
CA LEU A 71 -33.76 22.88 -28.14
C LEU A 71 -34.17 22.44 -26.72
N LYS A 72 -35.43 22.70 -26.37
CA LYS A 72 -36.06 22.18 -25.14
C LYS A 72 -37.01 21.06 -25.53
N ARG A 73 -36.77 19.86 -25.02
CA ARG A 73 -37.73 18.74 -25.11
C ARG A 73 -38.43 18.58 -23.76
N LYS A 74 -39.76 18.48 -23.80
CA LYS A 74 -40.61 18.20 -22.63
C LYS A 74 -41.02 16.73 -22.64
N SER A 75 -40.88 16.05 -21.51
CA SER A 75 -41.51 14.76 -21.25
C SER A 75 -42.26 14.82 -19.93
N GLN A 76 -43.52 14.41 -19.93
CA GLN A 76 -44.36 14.30 -18.74
C GLN A 76 -44.40 12.84 -18.31
N SER A 77 -44.19 12.56 -17.02
CA SER A 77 -44.39 11.25 -16.42
C SER A 77 -45.31 11.38 -15.22
N GLU A 78 -46.34 10.53 -15.15
CA GLU A 78 -47.32 10.53 -14.06
C GLU A 78 -46.88 9.54 -12.97
N LEU A 79 -46.73 10.02 -11.74
CA LEU A 79 -46.44 9.18 -10.58
C LEU A 79 -47.73 9.01 -9.74
N ARG A 80 -48.17 7.77 -9.52
CA ARG A 80 -49.32 7.47 -8.65
C ARG A 80 -48.81 7.09 -7.26
N LEU A 81 -49.13 7.89 -6.26
CA LEU A 81 -48.82 7.59 -4.85
C LEU A 81 -50.06 7.05 -4.14
N SER A 82 -49.93 5.90 -3.48
CA SER A 82 -50.97 5.29 -2.63
C SER A 82 -50.76 5.72 -1.17
N GLY A 83 -51.72 6.42 -0.58
CA GLY A 83 -51.76 6.70 0.86
C GLY A 83 -52.65 5.70 1.62
N ASN A 84 -52.34 5.45 2.89
CA ASN A 84 -52.94 4.45 3.80
C ASN A 84 -54.47 4.56 4.07
N GLN A 85 -55.21 5.39 3.33
CA GLN A 85 -56.68 5.45 3.34
C GLN A 85 -57.23 5.60 1.91
N GLY A 86 -57.05 4.57 1.09
CA GLY A 86 -57.96 4.20 -0.01
C GLY A 86 -58.20 5.17 -1.18
N ARG A 87 -57.56 6.34 -1.26
CA ARG A 87 -57.62 7.24 -2.43
C ARG A 87 -56.23 7.57 -2.96
N SER A 88 -55.92 7.10 -4.16
CA SER A 88 -54.69 7.42 -4.88
C SER A 88 -54.78 8.80 -5.53
N ARG A 89 -53.72 9.61 -5.39
CA ARG A 89 -53.56 10.89 -6.09
C ARG A 89 -52.46 10.73 -7.13
N THR A 90 -52.76 11.04 -8.38
CA THR A 90 -51.79 11.10 -9.48
C THR A 90 -51.19 12.50 -9.51
N VAL A 91 -49.86 12.60 -9.46
CA VAL A 91 -49.14 13.87 -9.61
C VAL A 91 -48.32 13.80 -10.90
N ASN A 92 -48.54 14.78 -11.79
CA ASN A 92 -47.86 14.86 -13.08
C ASN A 92 -46.57 15.65 -12.92
N VAL A 93 -45.42 15.01 -13.15
CA VAL A 93 -44.11 15.65 -13.04
C VAL A 93 -43.57 15.93 -14.46
N GLU A 94 -43.35 17.21 -14.75
CA GLU A 94 -42.78 17.69 -16.04
C GLU A 94 -41.27 17.92 -15.88
N VAL A 95 -40.45 17.07 -16.47
CA VAL A 95 -38.98 17.23 -16.46
C VAL A 95 -38.52 17.93 -17.74
N ARG A 96 -37.76 19.02 -17.60
CA ARG A 96 -37.19 19.79 -18.73
C ARG A 96 -35.68 19.61 -18.80
N ARG A 97 -35.17 19.01 -19.88
CA ARG A 97 -33.73 18.93 -20.17
C ARG A 97 -33.32 19.96 -21.22
N LYS A 98 -32.23 20.68 -20.97
CA LYS A 98 -31.60 21.66 -21.86
C LYS A 98 -30.27 21.09 -22.35
N ARG A 99 -30.10 20.91 -23.66
CA ARG A 99 -28.79 20.61 -24.27
C ARG A 99 -28.44 21.72 -25.26
N THR A 100 -27.18 22.16 -25.19
CA THR A 100 -26.64 23.26 -26.01
C THR A 100 -25.56 22.67 -26.91
N TYR A 101 -25.74 22.73 -28.23
CA TYR A 101 -24.71 22.31 -29.18
C TYR A 101 -23.95 23.54 -29.68
N ILE A 102 -22.62 23.50 -29.60
CA ILE A 102 -21.70 24.50 -30.17
C ILE A 102 -21.01 23.84 -31.36
N LYS A 103 -20.81 24.58 -32.46
CA LYS A 103 -20.18 24.07 -33.69
C LYS A 103 -18.75 23.59 -33.43
N ARG A 104 -18.41 22.43 -34.00
CA ARG A 104 -17.14 21.71 -33.81
C ARG A 104 -15.92 22.50 -34.29
N ASP A 105 -16.05 23.28 -35.36
CA ASP A 105 -14.95 24.08 -35.94
C ASP A 105 -14.47 25.24 -35.04
N VAL A 106 -15.29 25.70 -34.10
CA VAL A 106 -14.91 26.77 -33.15
C VAL A 106 -14.13 26.18 -31.97
N LEU A 107 -14.49 24.96 -31.55
CA LEU A 107 -13.78 24.21 -30.51
C LEU A 107 -12.41 23.73 -30.98
N GLU A 108 -12.27 23.32 -32.24
CA GLU A 108 -10.97 22.88 -32.78
C GLU A 108 -9.98 24.03 -32.90
N LYS A 109 -10.43 25.24 -33.24
CA LYS A 109 -9.56 26.44 -33.24
C LYS A 109 -9.20 26.92 -31.83
N GLN A 110 -10.14 26.90 -30.90
CA GLN A 110 -9.84 27.25 -29.51
C GLN A 110 -8.92 26.22 -28.84
N ALA A 111 -9.08 24.93 -29.14
CA ALA A 111 -8.20 23.88 -28.64
C ALA A 111 -6.78 23.97 -29.22
N GLN A 112 -6.62 24.38 -30.48
CA GLN A 112 -5.30 24.64 -31.08
C GLN A 112 -4.62 25.86 -30.46
N GLU A 113 -5.35 26.96 -30.24
CA GLU A 113 -4.83 28.16 -29.59
C GLU A 113 -4.45 27.90 -28.12
N GLU A 114 -5.25 27.11 -27.38
CA GLU A 114 -4.94 26.69 -26.01
C GLU A 114 -3.75 25.71 -25.95
N GLN A 115 -3.60 24.80 -26.92
CA GLN A 115 -2.43 23.92 -27.00
C GLN A 115 -1.14 24.69 -27.30
N GLU A 116 -1.18 25.66 -28.21
CA GLU A 116 -0.02 26.51 -28.51
C GLU A 116 0.38 27.39 -27.32
N GLU A 117 -0.60 27.84 -26.52
CA GLU A 117 -0.34 28.64 -25.31
C GLU A 117 0.22 27.79 -24.16
N LEU A 118 -0.28 26.55 -23.98
CA LEU A 118 0.25 25.58 -23.03
C LEU A 118 1.67 25.13 -23.39
N ASP A 119 1.96 24.89 -24.67
CA ASP A 119 3.30 24.56 -25.14
C ASP A 119 4.29 25.71 -24.95
N ARG A 120 3.82 26.96 -25.04
CA ARG A 120 4.64 28.16 -24.76
C ARG A 120 4.97 28.27 -23.27
N ILE A 121 3.99 28.08 -22.40
CA ILE A 121 4.18 28.08 -20.93
C ILE A 121 5.11 26.95 -20.50
N ARG A 122 4.95 25.76 -21.08
CA ARG A 122 5.81 24.60 -20.78
C ARG A 122 7.26 24.83 -21.19
N ARG A 123 7.52 25.47 -22.34
CA ARG A 123 8.89 25.83 -22.76
C ARG A 123 9.51 26.88 -21.85
N GLU A 124 8.75 27.89 -21.43
CA GLU A 124 9.23 28.90 -20.47
C GLU A 124 9.53 28.27 -19.09
N GLU A 125 8.74 27.29 -18.66
CA GLU A 125 8.97 26.56 -17.41
C GLU A 125 10.18 25.61 -17.51
N GLU A 126 10.35 24.89 -18.63
CA GLU A 126 11.53 24.07 -18.91
C GLU A 126 12.81 24.91 -18.96
N GLU A 127 12.76 26.13 -19.52
CA GLU A 127 13.90 27.06 -19.50
C GLU A 127 14.21 27.59 -18.10
N ARG A 128 13.19 27.88 -17.28
CA ARG A 128 13.38 28.29 -15.88
C ARG A 128 13.94 27.17 -15.01
N VAL A 129 13.48 25.94 -15.20
CA VAL A 129 14.00 24.76 -14.50
C VAL A 129 15.43 24.45 -14.93
N ALA A 130 15.74 24.56 -16.23
CA ALA A 130 17.11 24.40 -16.72
C ALA A 130 18.06 25.50 -16.22
N ALA A 131 17.58 26.74 -16.08
CA ALA A 131 18.35 27.83 -15.50
C ALA A 131 18.61 27.62 -14.00
N ALA A 132 17.59 27.20 -13.23
CA ALA A 132 17.72 26.88 -11.81
C ALA A 132 18.66 25.68 -11.57
N ALA A 133 18.59 24.64 -12.40
CA ALA A 133 19.49 23.49 -12.32
C ALA A 133 20.96 23.86 -12.60
N ARG A 134 21.21 24.76 -13.56
CA ARG A 134 22.55 25.28 -13.84
C ARG A 134 23.08 26.15 -12.71
N GLU A 135 22.22 26.91 -12.04
CA GLU A 135 22.60 27.74 -10.90
C GLU A 135 22.89 26.89 -9.65
N GLU A 136 22.11 25.84 -9.41
CA GLU A 136 22.38 24.85 -8.36
C GLU A 136 23.67 24.07 -8.61
N GLU A 137 23.96 23.65 -9.85
CA GLU A 137 25.24 22.99 -10.18
C GLU A 137 26.42 23.93 -9.93
N ARG A 138 26.26 25.22 -10.22
CA ARG A 138 27.29 26.24 -9.96
C ARG A 138 27.51 26.45 -8.46
N GLN A 139 26.44 26.51 -7.67
CA GLN A 139 26.54 26.64 -6.21
C GLN A 139 27.09 25.37 -5.55
N LYS A 140 26.78 24.18 -6.08
CA LYS A 140 27.36 22.91 -5.62
C LYS A 140 28.85 22.86 -5.94
N ALA A 141 29.27 23.26 -7.14
CA ALA A 141 30.68 23.33 -7.52
C ALA A 141 31.47 24.33 -6.66
N GLU A 142 30.91 25.51 -6.36
CA GLU A 142 31.55 26.50 -5.48
C GLU A 142 31.64 26.02 -4.03
N LYS A 143 30.61 25.33 -3.52
CA LYS A 143 30.64 24.71 -2.18
C LYS A 143 31.68 23.59 -2.10
N GLU A 144 31.77 22.75 -3.13
CA GLU A 144 32.73 21.65 -3.19
C GLU A 144 34.18 22.17 -3.31
N GLU A 145 34.39 23.28 -4.02
CA GLU A 145 35.70 23.94 -4.09
C GLU A 145 36.06 24.63 -2.76
N ALA A 146 35.09 25.22 -2.06
CA ALA A 146 35.27 25.79 -0.74
C ALA A 146 35.55 24.73 0.34
N GLU A 147 34.90 23.57 0.27
CA GLU A 147 35.17 22.43 1.16
C GLU A 147 36.56 21.83 0.89
N LYS A 148 36.96 21.64 -0.37
CA LYS A 148 38.31 21.19 -0.72
C LYS A 148 39.40 22.15 -0.25
N ARG A 149 39.13 23.47 -0.26
CA ARG A 149 40.07 24.47 0.29
C ARG A 149 40.16 24.40 1.82
N LYS A 150 39.03 24.22 2.51
CA LYS A 150 38.99 24.04 3.97
C LYS A 150 39.64 22.74 4.42
N GLU A 151 39.43 21.64 3.70
CA GLU A 151 40.09 20.37 3.96
C GLU A 151 41.61 20.46 3.74
N ALA A 152 42.05 21.16 2.69
CA ALA A 152 43.49 21.39 2.45
C ALA A 152 44.15 22.29 3.51
N GLU A 153 43.43 23.25 4.10
CA GLU A 153 43.91 24.05 5.24
C GLU A 153 43.95 23.21 6.54
N LEU A 154 42.92 22.41 6.79
CA LEU A 154 42.87 21.48 7.94
C LEU A 154 43.95 20.39 7.87
N GLU A 155 44.26 19.87 6.67
CA GLU A 155 45.37 18.93 6.49
C GLU A 155 46.73 19.59 6.72
N LYS A 156 46.90 20.86 6.31
CA LYS A 156 48.13 21.62 6.59
C LYS A 156 48.29 21.92 8.07
N GLU A 157 47.22 22.29 8.77
CA GLU A 157 47.26 22.48 10.22
C GLU A 157 47.53 21.16 10.96
N LYS A 158 46.93 20.05 10.54
CA LYS A 158 47.21 18.72 11.10
C LYS A 158 48.64 18.26 10.84
N GLN A 159 49.21 18.53 9.66
CA GLN A 159 50.62 18.24 9.37
C GLN A 159 51.59 19.14 10.15
N ALA A 160 51.23 20.41 10.39
CA ALA A 160 52.00 21.31 11.24
C ALA A 160 51.96 20.89 12.72
N GLN A 161 50.80 20.44 13.21
CA GLN A 161 50.66 19.91 14.57
C GLN A 161 51.36 18.55 14.74
N ALA A 162 51.26 17.66 13.75
CA ALA A 162 51.94 16.37 13.78
C ALA A 162 53.47 16.52 13.76
N SER A 163 54.02 17.44 12.96
CA SER A 163 55.46 17.72 12.93
C SER A 163 55.94 18.43 14.21
N ALA A 164 55.11 19.27 14.83
CA ALA A 164 55.41 19.86 16.13
C ALA A 164 55.37 18.82 17.28
N GLU A 165 54.43 17.88 17.25
CA GLU A 165 54.34 16.78 18.22
C GLU A 165 55.49 15.77 18.05
N GLU A 166 55.89 15.48 16.80
CA GLU A 166 57.01 14.60 16.50
C GLU A 166 58.35 15.22 16.90
N ALA A 167 58.51 16.55 16.72
CA ALA A 167 59.66 17.30 17.23
C ALA A 167 59.69 17.32 18.78
N ALA A 168 58.54 17.49 19.43
CA ALA A 168 58.43 17.44 20.89
C ALA A 168 58.74 16.03 21.44
N ARG A 169 58.30 14.97 20.76
CA ARG A 169 58.64 13.58 21.10
C ARG A 169 60.11 13.27 20.91
N GLN A 170 60.77 13.78 19.86
CA GLN A 170 62.21 13.59 19.66
C GLN A 170 63.05 14.34 20.71
N VAL A 171 62.59 15.51 21.18
CA VAL A 171 63.23 16.24 22.29
C VAL A 171 63.02 15.50 23.61
N ALA A 172 61.83 14.97 23.86
CA ALA A 172 61.54 14.15 25.04
C ALA A 172 62.30 12.81 25.04
N GLU A 173 62.47 12.15 23.88
CA GLU A 173 63.23 10.91 23.76
C GLU A 173 64.73 11.14 23.94
N LYS A 174 65.27 12.27 23.46
CA LYS A 174 66.66 12.66 23.74
C LYS A 174 66.87 12.97 25.23
N ALA A 175 65.98 13.74 25.85
CA ALA A 175 66.03 14.01 27.29
C ALA A 175 65.89 12.73 28.14
N ALA A 176 65.05 11.78 27.71
CA ALA A 176 64.90 10.48 28.37
C ALA A 176 66.13 9.58 28.17
N ARG A 177 66.80 9.62 27.01
CA ARG A 177 68.07 8.92 26.78
C ARG A 177 69.20 9.51 27.61
N ASP A 178 69.32 10.83 27.69
CA ASP A 178 70.35 11.49 28.49
C ASP A 178 70.13 11.21 29.99
N ALA A 179 68.88 11.21 30.47
CA ALA A 179 68.54 10.83 31.84
C ALA A 179 68.74 9.32 32.12
N ALA A 180 68.54 8.45 31.13
CA ALA A 180 68.82 7.02 31.24
C ALA A 180 70.32 6.72 31.20
N GLU A 181 71.11 7.48 30.44
CA GLU A 181 72.56 7.34 30.37
C GLU A 181 73.24 7.87 31.64
N GLU A 182 72.69 8.92 32.27
CA GLU A 182 73.13 9.41 33.59
C GLU A 182 72.77 8.44 34.72
N LYS A 183 71.56 7.86 34.72
CA LYS A 183 71.17 6.79 35.64
C LYS A 183 72.01 5.51 35.46
N ALA A 184 72.29 5.10 34.22
CA ALA A 184 73.15 3.95 33.94
C ALA A 184 74.61 4.19 34.31
N ARG A 185 75.09 5.44 34.32
CA ARG A 185 76.43 5.82 34.80
C ARG A 185 76.53 5.80 36.32
N LEU A 186 75.46 6.19 37.02
CA LEU A 186 75.35 6.09 38.48
C LEU A 186 75.20 4.62 38.94
N GLU A 187 74.39 3.81 38.25
CA GLU A 187 74.27 2.37 38.53
C GLU A 187 75.56 1.60 38.19
N LYS A 188 76.30 1.98 37.13
CA LYS A 188 77.62 1.40 36.85
C LYS A 188 78.66 1.80 37.90
N ALA A 189 78.62 3.02 38.45
CA ALA A 189 79.51 3.42 39.54
C ALA A 189 79.20 2.68 40.85
N GLU A 190 77.92 2.38 41.11
CA GLU A 190 77.47 1.60 42.26
C GLU A 190 77.72 0.09 42.08
N ALA A 191 77.65 -0.42 40.84
CA ALA A 191 78.00 -1.80 40.48
C ALA A 191 79.52 -2.06 40.44
N ASP A 192 80.36 -1.09 40.05
CA ASP A 192 81.84 -1.20 40.10
C ASP A 192 82.36 -1.14 41.56
N ALA A 193 81.65 -0.45 42.45
CA ALA A 193 81.88 -0.50 43.89
C ALA A 193 81.49 -1.86 44.52
N ARG A 194 80.48 -2.54 43.95
CA ARG A 194 80.01 -3.86 44.40
C ARG A 194 80.77 -5.03 43.75
N ALA A 195 81.35 -4.85 42.56
CA ALA A 195 82.12 -5.86 41.81
C ALA A 195 83.60 -5.97 42.22
N ARG A 196 84.12 -5.07 43.07
CA ARG A 196 85.45 -5.23 43.72
C ARG A 196 85.47 -6.23 44.87
N ARG A 197 84.33 -6.83 45.25
CA ARG A 197 84.22 -7.80 46.37
C ARG A 197 84.10 -9.28 46.00
N THR A 198 84.08 -9.65 44.72
CA THR A 198 84.05 -11.08 44.33
C THR A 198 84.72 -11.29 42.97
N LYS A 199 86.02 -11.61 42.98
CA LYS A 199 86.74 -12.21 41.85
C LYS A 199 86.65 -13.73 41.97
N GLU A 200 86.29 -14.44 40.91
CA GLU A 200 87.18 -15.39 40.21
C GLU A 200 86.44 -16.27 39.18
N LYS A 201 87.00 -16.28 37.95
CA LYS A 201 87.05 -17.38 36.94
C LYS A 201 85.69 -17.86 36.37
N ALA A 202 85.45 -17.92 35.05
CA ALA A 202 86.28 -18.37 33.94
C ALA A 202 85.77 -17.86 32.57
N LYS A 203 86.59 -18.11 31.53
CA LYS A 203 86.73 -17.44 30.21
C LYS A 203 85.58 -17.62 29.16
N PRO A 204 85.47 -16.70 28.17
CA PRO A 204 84.55 -16.76 27.02
C PRO A 204 85.22 -17.09 25.66
N LYS A 205 84.42 -17.29 24.59
CA LYS A 205 84.82 -17.24 23.17
C LYS A 205 83.93 -16.22 22.39
N PRO A 206 84.47 -15.39 21.47
CA PRO A 206 83.75 -14.25 20.87
C PRO A 206 83.57 -14.30 19.34
N GLY A 207 82.72 -13.40 18.84
CA GLY A 207 82.80 -12.77 17.51
C GLY A 207 81.43 -12.60 16.84
N ARG A 208 81.05 -11.48 16.21
CA ARG A 208 81.65 -10.15 15.96
C ARG A 208 80.51 -9.32 15.30
N ALA A 209 80.01 -8.28 15.95
CA ALA A 209 80.22 -6.85 15.73
C ALA A 209 79.53 -6.20 14.51
N GLU A 210 78.70 -5.21 14.86
CA GLU A 210 77.94 -4.24 14.06
C GLU A 210 78.83 -3.20 13.35
N THR A 211 78.23 -2.45 12.41
CA THR A 211 78.72 -1.16 11.91
C THR A 211 77.76 -0.03 12.30
N ARG A 212 78.31 1.14 12.66
CA ARG A 212 77.58 2.36 13.05
C ARG A 212 78.15 3.59 12.32
N TYR A 213 77.42 4.02 11.29
CA TYR A 213 77.32 5.36 10.68
C TYR A 213 78.49 5.95 9.86
N GLY A 214 78.14 6.72 8.80
CA GLY A 214 78.98 7.88 8.50
C GLY A 214 79.09 8.52 7.11
N ARG A 215 78.21 8.23 6.14
CA ARG A 215 77.84 9.16 5.03
C ARG A 215 78.75 9.30 3.76
N LYS A 216 78.01 9.36 2.63
CA LYS A 216 78.18 10.10 1.36
C LYS A 216 79.13 9.57 0.26
N GLU A 217 78.47 8.90 -0.69
CA GLU A 217 78.49 9.12 -2.16
C GLU A 217 79.86 9.34 -2.84
N LEU A 218 80.27 8.37 -3.66
CA LEU A 218 80.37 8.58 -5.12
C LEU A 218 80.50 7.24 -5.85
N HIS A 219 79.87 7.18 -7.03
CA HIS A 219 79.77 6.08 -7.98
C HIS A 219 81.10 5.47 -8.40
N VAL A 220 81.18 4.14 -8.54
CA VAL A 220 81.70 3.49 -9.76
C VAL A 220 81.03 2.13 -9.98
N ALA A 221 80.32 2.06 -11.11
CA ALA A 221 80.19 0.99 -12.09
C ALA A 221 80.08 -0.50 -11.70
N GLY A 222 79.21 -1.16 -12.48
CA GLY A 222 79.50 -2.50 -12.97
C GLY A 222 78.79 -3.63 -12.24
N ASP A 223 77.46 -3.67 -12.30
CA ASP A 223 76.75 -4.71 -13.04
C ASP A 223 75.25 -4.74 -12.69
N LYS A 224 74.45 -4.99 -13.73
CA LYS A 224 73.03 -5.38 -13.69
C LYS A 224 72.03 -4.29 -13.26
N SER A 225 71.77 -3.39 -14.21
CA SER A 225 70.50 -2.68 -14.36
C SER A 225 69.33 -3.70 -14.33
N GLY A 226 68.20 -3.49 -13.67
CA GLY A 226 67.54 -2.22 -13.41
C GLY A 226 66.56 -1.89 -14.53
N ARG A 227 65.44 -2.62 -14.64
CA ARG A 227 64.21 -2.03 -15.19
C ARG A 227 62.94 -2.78 -14.80
N ARG A 228 62.18 -2.14 -13.92
CA ARG A 228 60.71 -1.98 -13.94
C ARG A 228 59.96 -2.95 -14.85
N LYS A 229 59.24 -3.91 -14.25
CA LYS A 229 58.13 -4.60 -14.91
C LYS A 229 57.01 -3.59 -15.15
N ARG A 230 56.97 -3.13 -16.40
CA ARG A 230 56.00 -2.26 -17.03
C ARG A 230 54.66 -3.01 -17.11
N LYS A 231 53.58 -2.40 -16.60
CA LYS A 231 52.19 -2.80 -16.85
C LYS A 231 51.99 -2.95 -18.36
N THR A 232 51.50 -4.10 -18.76
CA THR A 232 51.08 -4.45 -20.12
C THR A 232 49.88 -3.58 -20.51
N PRO A 233 49.98 -2.76 -21.57
CA PRO A 233 48.80 -2.14 -22.17
C PRO A 233 48.19 -3.14 -23.16
N THR A 234 46.98 -3.60 -22.87
CA THR A 234 46.15 -4.36 -23.81
C THR A 234 45.83 -3.46 -25.03
N ARG A 235 46.05 -4.04 -26.20
CA ARG A 235 45.99 -3.43 -27.53
C ARG A 235 44.67 -2.67 -27.78
N ARG A 236 44.75 -1.35 -27.89
CA ARG A 236 43.83 -0.55 -28.72
C ARG A 236 44.33 -0.63 -30.17
N ARG A 237 43.52 -1.17 -31.08
CA ARG A 237 43.79 -1.08 -32.53
C ARG A 237 43.53 0.38 -32.96
N PRO A 238 44.43 1.01 -33.73
CA PRO A 238 44.16 2.32 -34.31
C PRO A 238 43.17 2.18 -35.47
N VAL A 239 42.05 2.90 -35.39
CA VAL A 239 41.15 3.12 -36.52
C VAL A 239 41.78 4.21 -37.38
N SER A 240 42.26 3.81 -38.55
CA SER A 240 42.78 4.72 -39.58
C SER A 240 41.62 5.38 -40.30
N MET A 241 41.48 6.70 -40.13
CA MET A 241 40.76 7.56 -41.09
C MET A 241 41.56 7.58 -42.40
N GLY A 242 41.16 6.73 -43.33
CA GLY A 242 41.54 6.83 -44.74
C GLY A 242 40.27 7.02 -45.55
N GLY A 243 40.08 8.21 -46.10
CA GLY A 243 39.05 8.47 -47.09
C GLY A 243 39.41 7.74 -48.38
N ASP A 244 38.54 6.83 -48.80
CA ASP A 244 38.41 6.45 -50.19
C ASP A 244 36.94 6.10 -50.43
N SER A 245 36.23 7.05 -51.05
CA SER A 245 34.87 6.91 -51.55
C SER A 245 34.87 5.83 -52.63
N LYS A 246 34.48 4.61 -52.28
CA LYS A 246 34.06 3.58 -53.24
C LYS A 246 32.78 2.93 -52.73
N HIS A 247 31.70 3.18 -53.46
CA HIS A 247 30.43 2.46 -53.36
C HIS A 247 30.65 0.95 -53.30
N GLY A 248 30.62 0.40 -52.09
CA GLY A 248 30.31 -1.00 -51.86
C GLY A 248 28.79 -1.12 -51.87
N PHE A 249 28.25 -1.64 -52.96
CA PHE A 249 26.86 -2.06 -53.05
C PHE A 249 26.59 -3.08 -51.93
N GLU A 250 26.01 -2.62 -50.81
CA GLU A 250 25.37 -3.50 -49.83
C GLU A 250 24.21 -4.18 -50.57
N ARG A 251 24.36 -5.47 -50.85
CA ARG A 251 23.20 -6.28 -51.20
C ARG A 251 22.21 -6.14 -50.04
N PRO A 252 20.94 -5.76 -50.27
CA PRO A 252 19.95 -5.79 -49.21
C PRO A 252 19.88 -7.23 -48.69
N THR A 253 20.43 -7.46 -47.51
CA THR A 253 20.23 -8.70 -46.78
C THR A 253 18.76 -8.71 -46.41
N ALA A 254 18.02 -9.71 -46.89
CA ALA A 254 16.66 -9.93 -46.45
C ALA A 254 16.64 -9.94 -44.90
N PRO A 255 15.65 -9.26 -44.27
CA PRO A 255 15.56 -9.24 -42.81
C PRO A 255 15.52 -10.68 -42.30
N VAL A 256 16.39 -10.98 -41.33
CA VAL A 256 16.40 -12.28 -40.68
C VAL A 256 15.19 -12.31 -39.76
N ILE A 257 14.19 -13.11 -40.14
CA ILE A 257 12.97 -13.29 -39.35
C ILE A 257 13.34 -14.16 -38.15
N HIS A 258 13.33 -13.55 -36.97
CA HIS A 258 13.45 -14.25 -35.69
C HIS A 258 12.07 -14.68 -35.19
N GLU A 259 11.99 -15.92 -34.69
CA GLU A 259 10.90 -16.35 -33.83
C GLU A 259 11.15 -15.79 -32.43
N VAL A 260 10.24 -14.94 -31.95
CA VAL A 260 10.36 -14.25 -30.68
C VAL A 260 9.32 -14.81 -29.73
N GLU A 261 9.82 -15.44 -28.66
CA GLU A 261 8.98 -15.89 -27.55
C GLU A 261 8.55 -14.67 -26.73
N ILE A 262 7.24 -14.46 -26.56
CA ILE A 262 6.65 -13.32 -25.84
C ILE A 262 5.91 -13.84 -24.60
N PRO A 263 6.38 -13.52 -23.38
CA PRO A 263 5.66 -13.80 -22.13
C PRO A 263 4.50 -12.81 -21.89
N GLU A 264 3.68 -13.02 -20.86
CA GLU A 264 2.52 -12.16 -20.51
C GLU A 264 2.89 -10.66 -20.42
N ASN A 265 4.05 -10.36 -19.83
CA ASN A 265 4.59 -9.01 -19.65
C ASN A 265 6.05 -8.98 -20.13
N ILE A 266 6.41 -8.04 -21.01
CA ILE A 266 7.80 -7.90 -21.49
C ILE A 266 8.23 -6.44 -21.51
N SER A 267 9.47 -6.15 -21.10
CA SER A 267 10.02 -4.80 -21.25
C SER A 267 10.36 -4.50 -22.72
N VAL A 268 10.20 -3.25 -23.15
CA VAL A 268 10.56 -2.85 -24.52
C VAL A 268 12.04 -3.13 -24.82
N ALA A 269 12.92 -3.01 -23.82
CA ALA A 269 14.33 -3.36 -23.92
C ALA A 269 14.54 -4.86 -24.18
N ASP A 270 13.86 -5.72 -23.44
CA ASP A 270 13.98 -7.18 -23.60
C ASP A 270 13.34 -7.65 -24.90
N LEU A 271 12.21 -7.06 -25.31
CA LEU A 271 11.58 -7.33 -26.60
C LEU A 271 12.53 -6.98 -27.74
N ALA A 272 13.14 -5.80 -27.70
CA ALA A 272 14.13 -5.36 -28.67
C ALA A 272 15.35 -6.30 -28.71
N GLN A 273 15.82 -6.75 -27.55
CA GLN A 273 16.94 -7.69 -27.45
C GLN A 273 16.59 -9.06 -28.04
N ARG A 274 15.38 -9.59 -27.81
CA ARG A 274 14.92 -10.86 -28.39
C ARG A 274 14.75 -10.79 -29.92
N MET A 275 14.38 -9.62 -30.44
CA MET A 275 14.30 -9.33 -31.88
C MET A 275 15.66 -9.01 -32.52
N ALA A 276 16.72 -8.84 -31.70
CA ALA A 276 18.02 -8.31 -32.11
C ALA A 276 17.95 -6.92 -32.78
N ILE A 277 16.97 -6.11 -32.39
CA ILE A 277 16.72 -4.74 -32.87
C ILE A 277 17.10 -3.72 -31.77
N LYS A 278 17.40 -2.47 -32.14
CA LYS A 278 17.66 -1.41 -31.15
C LYS A 278 16.36 -0.97 -30.48
N GLY A 279 16.36 -0.83 -29.15
CA GLY A 279 15.17 -0.40 -28.38
C GLY A 279 14.50 0.88 -28.88
N ASN A 280 15.26 1.83 -29.44
CA ASN A 280 14.71 3.06 -30.02
C ASN A 280 13.81 2.82 -31.25
N GLU A 281 13.99 1.73 -31.99
CA GLU A 281 13.17 1.39 -33.16
C GLU A 281 11.83 0.80 -32.70
N VAL A 282 11.85 -0.05 -31.68
CA VAL A 282 10.64 -0.60 -31.04
C VAL A 282 9.80 0.52 -30.40
N VAL A 283 10.43 1.48 -29.71
CA VAL A 283 9.75 2.66 -29.16
C VAL A 283 9.10 3.52 -30.24
N LYS A 284 9.73 3.66 -31.42
CA LYS A 284 9.14 4.42 -32.54
C LYS A 284 7.89 3.75 -33.11
N VAL A 285 7.89 2.42 -33.22
CA VAL A 285 6.72 1.67 -33.68
C VAL A 285 5.58 1.80 -32.68
N LEU A 286 5.86 1.61 -31.38
CA LEU A 286 4.89 1.83 -30.31
C LEU A 286 4.32 3.26 -30.33
N PHE A 287 5.16 4.26 -30.57
CA PHE A 287 4.71 5.65 -30.70
C PHE A 287 3.78 5.87 -31.89
N ASN A 288 4.08 5.26 -33.05
CA ASN A 288 3.22 5.34 -34.23
C ASN A 288 1.88 4.65 -34.03
N MET A 289 1.82 3.61 -33.19
CA MET A 289 0.59 2.93 -32.78
C MET A 289 -0.20 3.70 -31.69
N GLY A 290 0.32 4.85 -31.23
CA GLY A 290 -0.32 5.71 -30.23
C GLY A 290 0.04 5.39 -28.78
N ALA A 291 0.98 4.47 -28.53
CA ALA A 291 1.46 4.13 -27.19
C ALA A 291 2.77 4.88 -26.88
N MET A 292 2.72 5.84 -25.96
CA MET A 292 3.91 6.54 -25.47
C MET A 292 4.59 5.70 -24.38
N VAL A 293 5.66 4.99 -24.76
CA VAL A 293 6.34 4.01 -23.90
C VAL A 293 7.84 4.30 -23.82
N THR A 294 8.44 4.18 -22.64
CA THR A 294 9.91 4.31 -22.46
C THR A 294 10.63 2.96 -22.64
N ILE A 295 11.96 2.97 -22.88
CA ILE A 295 12.74 1.75 -23.18
C ILE A 295 12.61 0.66 -22.09
N ASN A 296 12.48 1.06 -20.83
CA ASN A 296 12.41 0.12 -19.71
C ASN A 296 10.97 -0.15 -19.24
N GLN A 297 9.98 0.41 -19.93
CA GLN A 297 8.58 0.20 -19.58
C GLN A 297 8.13 -1.16 -20.07
N VAL A 298 7.31 -1.80 -19.25
CA VAL A 298 6.73 -3.12 -19.51
C VAL A 298 5.47 -2.93 -20.35
N ILE A 299 5.30 -3.78 -21.36
CA ILE A 299 4.13 -3.84 -22.24
C ILE A 299 3.50 -5.23 -22.16
N ASP A 300 2.20 -5.26 -22.41
CA ASP A 300 1.37 -6.46 -22.48
C ASP A 300 1.70 -7.33 -23.70
N GLN A 301 1.45 -8.63 -23.57
CA GLN A 301 1.70 -9.63 -24.61
C GLN A 301 1.01 -9.30 -25.95
N ASP A 302 -0.21 -8.76 -25.92
CA ASP A 302 -0.96 -8.39 -27.13
C ASP A 302 -0.28 -7.24 -27.87
N THR A 303 0.05 -6.16 -27.17
CA THR A 303 0.80 -5.04 -27.71
C THR A 303 2.19 -5.47 -28.20
N ALA A 304 2.89 -6.33 -27.46
CA ALA A 304 4.17 -6.88 -27.88
C ALA A 304 4.06 -7.75 -29.13
N THR A 305 3.00 -8.56 -29.25
CA THR A 305 2.72 -9.38 -30.44
C THR A 305 2.56 -8.50 -31.67
N LEU A 306 1.73 -7.45 -31.57
CA LEU A 306 1.52 -6.49 -32.67
C LEU A 306 2.81 -5.79 -33.09
N VAL A 307 3.67 -5.40 -32.14
CA VAL A 307 4.95 -4.74 -32.44
C VAL A 307 5.93 -5.71 -33.11
N VAL A 308 5.93 -6.98 -32.72
CA VAL A 308 6.77 -8.03 -33.32
C VAL A 308 6.33 -8.32 -34.75
N GLU A 309 5.02 -8.42 -35.00
CA GLU A 309 4.45 -8.63 -36.33
C GLU A 309 4.72 -7.44 -37.27
N GLU A 310 4.53 -6.21 -36.79
CA GLU A 310 4.75 -4.98 -37.57
C GLU A 310 6.23 -4.82 -37.96
N LEU A 311 7.16 -5.28 -37.13
CA LEU A 311 8.59 -5.31 -37.42
C LEU A 311 9.02 -6.54 -38.26
N GLY A 312 8.08 -7.41 -38.66
CA GLY A 312 8.30 -8.53 -39.56
C GLY A 312 8.90 -9.78 -38.91
N HIS A 313 8.73 -9.94 -37.59
CA HIS A 313 9.15 -11.11 -36.83
C HIS A 313 7.96 -12.02 -36.52
N ILE A 314 8.21 -13.30 -36.20
CA ILE A 314 7.15 -14.25 -35.84
C ILE A 314 7.00 -14.23 -34.32
N ALA A 315 5.88 -13.73 -33.83
CA ALA A 315 5.54 -13.77 -32.41
C ALA A 315 5.08 -15.19 -32.05
N LYS A 316 5.75 -15.80 -31.07
CA LYS A 316 5.29 -17.02 -30.41
C LYS A 316 4.88 -16.66 -29.00
N GLN A 317 3.58 -16.66 -28.75
CA GLN A 317 3.05 -16.46 -27.41
C GLN A 317 3.47 -17.67 -26.56
N VAL A 318 4.22 -17.39 -25.50
CA VAL A 318 4.55 -18.40 -24.49
C VAL A 318 3.64 -18.14 -23.31
N ASP A 319 2.65 -19.02 -23.14
CA ASP A 319 1.96 -19.13 -21.88
C ASP A 319 2.96 -19.72 -20.87
N SER A 320 3.59 -18.84 -20.12
CA SER A 320 4.46 -19.21 -19.00
C SER A 320 3.71 -19.97 -17.88
N ALA A 321 2.39 -20.15 -18.03
CA ALA A 321 1.56 -21.00 -17.20
C ALA A 321 1.88 -22.50 -17.32
N GLU A 322 2.50 -22.98 -18.41
CA GLU A 322 2.79 -24.41 -18.61
C GLU A 322 3.64 -25.02 -17.47
N MET A 323 4.47 -24.24 -16.77
CA MET A 323 5.29 -24.72 -15.64
C MET A 323 4.51 -24.84 -14.33
N ASP A 324 3.65 -23.86 -14.00
CA ASP A 324 2.75 -23.94 -12.84
C ASP A 324 1.69 -25.02 -13.10
N GLU A 325 1.17 -25.13 -14.32
CA GLU A 325 0.19 -26.12 -14.74
C GLU A 325 0.78 -27.54 -14.73
N GLN A 326 2.07 -27.73 -15.02
CA GLN A 326 2.75 -29.02 -14.80
C GLN A 326 2.90 -29.40 -13.33
N LEU A 327 3.07 -28.43 -12.43
CA LEU A 327 3.13 -28.68 -10.98
C LEU A 327 1.74 -28.97 -10.41
N LEU A 328 0.72 -28.26 -10.86
CA LEU A 328 -0.70 -28.52 -10.56
C LEU A 328 -1.15 -29.87 -11.15
N ALA A 329 -0.65 -30.25 -12.34
CA ALA A 329 -0.90 -31.58 -12.91
C ALA A 329 -0.18 -32.70 -12.15
N ASP A 330 1.00 -32.44 -11.57
CA ASP A 330 1.66 -33.36 -10.62
C ASP A 330 0.84 -33.47 -9.30
N GLU A 331 0.10 -32.43 -8.90
CA GLU A 331 -0.86 -32.49 -7.77
C GLU A 331 -2.10 -33.35 -8.09
N GLU A 332 -2.68 -33.19 -9.28
CA GLU A 332 -3.84 -34.00 -9.72
C GLU A 332 -3.50 -35.48 -9.95
N GLN A 333 -2.22 -35.82 -10.14
CA GLN A 333 -1.74 -37.20 -10.29
C GLN A 333 -1.53 -37.96 -8.97
N GLN A 334 -2.00 -37.46 -7.82
CA GLN A 334 -2.06 -38.22 -6.56
C GLN A 334 -3.05 -39.41 -6.66
N THR A 335 -2.66 -40.42 -7.41
CA THR A 335 -3.30 -41.73 -7.59
C THR A 335 -2.96 -42.65 -6.43
N GLY A 336 -3.17 -42.19 -5.21
CA GLY A 336 -2.99 -42.96 -3.98
C GLY A 336 -4.31 -43.50 -3.43
N GLU A 337 -4.23 -44.50 -2.56
CA GLU A 337 -5.38 -45.00 -1.82
C GLU A 337 -5.87 -43.93 -0.84
N GLN A 338 -7.16 -43.57 -0.94
CA GLN A 338 -7.78 -42.61 -0.05
C GLN A 338 -8.08 -43.27 1.30
N SER A 339 -7.45 -42.76 2.35
CA SER A 339 -7.66 -43.20 3.73
C SER A 339 -8.46 -42.16 4.53
N PRO A 340 -9.24 -42.57 5.55
CA PRO A 340 -9.90 -41.63 6.45
C PRO A 340 -8.87 -40.73 7.14
N ARG A 341 -9.13 -39.42 7.20
CA ARG A 341 -8.26 -38.47 7.87
C ARG A 341 -8.95 -37.76 9.05
N PRO A 342 -8.17 -37.29 10.04
CA PRO A 342 -8.69 -36.44 11.12
C PRO A 342 -9.34 -35.16 10.57
N PRO A 343 -10.48 -34.69 11.14
CA PRO A 343 -11.04 -33.38 10.80
C PRO A 343 -10.15 -32.24 11.29
N VAL A 344 -10.02 -31.19 10.48
CA VAL A 344 -9.44 -29.91 10.89
C VAL A 344 -10.57 -28.94 11.21
N VAL A 345 -10.51 -28.34 12.40
CA VAL A 345 -11.61 -27.59 13.00
C VAL A 345 -11.14 -26.20 13.41
N THR A 346 -11.78 -25.14 12.90
CA THR A 346 -11.49 -23.77 13.36
C THR A 346 -12.48 -23.37 14.44
N ILE A 347 -12.00 -22.74 15.52
CA ILE A 347 -12.89 -22.12 16.51
C ILE A 347 -13.03 -20.62 16.22
N MET A 348 -14.27 -20.17 16.01
CA MET A 348 -14.64 -18.78 15.75
C MET A 348 -15.66 -18.26 16.76
N GLY A 349 -15.79 -16.93 16.84
CA GLY A 349 -16.70 -16.28 17.79
C GLY A 349 -16.16 -14.92 18.25
N HIS A 350 -16.99 -14.21 19.00
CA HIS A 350 -16.69 -12.89 19.54
C HIS A 350 -15.58 -12.94 20.60
N VAL A 351 -15.00 -11.78 20.90
CA VAL A 351 -14.13 -11.58 22.06
C VAL A 351 -14.90 -11.92 23.35
N ASP A 352 -14.21 -12.48 24.34
CA ASP A 352 -14.77 -12.87 25.65
C ASP A 352 -15.89 -13.93 25.67
N HIS A 353 -16.17 -14.55 24.51
CA HIS A 353 -17.04 -15.74 24.46
C HIS A 353 -16.34 -17.02 24.94
N GLY A 354 -15.08 -16.94 25.38
CA GLY A 354 -14.35 -18.05 25.98
C GLY A 354 -13.77 -19.06 24.99
N LYS A 355 -13.42 -18.65 23.76
CA LYS A 355 -12.77 -19.50 22.74
C LYS A 355 -11.45 -20.08 23.23
N THR A 356 -10.53 -19.20 23.64
CA THR A 356 -9.22 -19.60 24.18
C THR A 356 -9.38 -20.43 25.44
N SER A 357 -10.35 -20.11 26.31
CA SER A 357 -10.64 -20.89 27.51
C SER A 357 -11.14 -22.31 27.19
N LEU A 358 -11.99 -22.46 26.17
CA LEU A 358 -12.46 -23.77 25.72
C LEU A 358 -11.30 -24.60 25.16
N LEU A 359 -10.47 -23.99 24.31
CA LEU A 359 -9.28 -24.63 23.76
C LEU A 359 -8.27 -25.00 24.87
N ASP A 360 -8.05 -24.12 25.84
CA ASP A 360 -7.17 -24.36 26.99
C ASP A 360 -7.66 -25.53 27.85
N TYR A 361 -8.98 -25.63 28.08
CA TYR A 361 -9.60 -26.76 28.76
C TYR A 361 -9.36 -28.07 27.99
N ILE A 362 -9.63 -28.07 26.68
CA ILE A 362 -9.41 -29.23 25.81
C ILE A 362 -7.93 -29.66 25.81
N ARG A 363 -7.01 -28.69 25.79
CA ARG A 363 -5.56 -28.93 25.81
C ARG A 363 -5.02 -29.31 27.19
N ARG A 364 -5.79 -29.09 28.26
CA ARG A 364 -5.34 -29.16 29.66
C ARG A 364 -4.12 -28.26 29.94
N THR A 365 -3.98 -27.17 29.18
CA THR A 365 -2.88 -26.19 29.30
C THR A 365 -3.49 -24.80 29.38
N LYS A 366 -2.91 -23.89 30.16
CA LYS A 366 -3.36 -22.49 30.22
C LYS A 366 -2.47 -21.59 29.35
N VAL A 367 -2.84 -21.44 28.08
CA VAL A 367 -2.15 -20.53 27.16
C VAL A 367 -2.58 -19.09 27.40
N ALA A 368 -3.84 -18.85 27.75
CA ALA A 368 -4.35 -17.50 28.04
C ALA A 368 -3.56 -16.78 29.16
N ASP A 369 -3.04 -17.52 30.15
CA ASP A 369 -2.23 -16.95 31.24
C ASP A 369 -0.84 -16.46 30.77
N HIS A 370 -0.34 -16.97 29.64
CA HIS A 370 0.99 -16.67 29.09
C HIS A 370 0.96 -15.65 27.94
N GLU A 371 -0.19 -15.46 27.29
CA GLU A 371 -0.35 -14.46 26.23
C GLU A 371 -0.59 -13.05 26.79
N ALA A 372 0.07 -12.06 26.19
CA ALA A 372 -0.07 -10.67 26.62
C ALA A 372 -1.52 -10.18 26.43
N GLY A 373 -2.13 -9.71 27.52
CA GLY A 373 -3.52 -9.26 27.53
C GLY A 373 -4.56 -10.36 27.62
N GLY A 374 -4.15 -11.63 27.80
CA GLY A 374 -5.09 -12.76 27.99
C GLY A 374 -5.94 -13.11 26.77
N ILE A 375 -5.49 -12.76 25.56
CA ILE A 375 -6.22 -12.97 24.31
C ILE A 375 -5.34 -13.68 23.26
N THR A 376 -5.97 -14.55 22.45
CA THR A 376 -5.33 -15.14 21.26
C THR A 376 -5.09 -14.07 20.19
N GLN A 377 -3.83 -13.88 19.80
CA GLN A 377 -3.42 -12.90 18.76
C GLN A 377 -2.79 -13.55 17.52
N HIS A 378 -2.44 -14.83 17.61
CA HIS A 378 -1.80 -15.63 16.56
C HIS A 378 -2.69 -16.82 16.19
N ILE A 379 -2.51 -17.40 14.99
CA ILE A 379 -3.26 -18.59 14.62
C ILE A 379 -2.48 -19.82 15.10
N GLY A 380 -2.96 -20.42 16.19
CA GLY A 380 -2.39 -21.65 16.72
C GLY A 380 -3.00 -22.89 16.06
N ALA A 381 -2.19 -23.89 15.73
CA ALA A 381 -2.67 -25.20 15.29
C ALA A 381 -2.19 -26.27 16.24
N TYR A 382 -3.09 -27.17 16.66
CA TYR A 382 -2.72 -28.26 17.55
C TYR A 382 -3.63 -29.46 17.40
N SER A 383 -3.10 -30.62 17.76
CA SER A 383 -3.79 -31.89 17.68
C SER A 383 -4.29 -32.40 19.03
N VAL A 384 -5.51 -32.91 19.10
CA VAL A 384 -6.08 -33.57 20.29
C VAL A 384 -6.43 -35.01 19.95
N LYS A 385 -6.03 -35.93 20.82
CA LYS A 385 -6.41 -37.35 20.73
C LYS A 385 -7.61 -37.61 21.65
N THR A 386 -8.69 -38.09 21.08
CA THR A 386 -9.86 -38.61 21.80
C THR A 386 -9.94 -40.13 21.63
N ASP A 387 -10.80 -40.80 22.40
CA ASP A 387 -10.95 -42.26 22.32
C ASP A 387 -11.49 -42.73 20.95
N LYS A 388 -12.23 -41.86 20.26
CA LYS A 388 -12.88 -42.14 18.97
C LYS A 388 -12.06 -41.67 17.75
N GLY A 389 -11.10 -40.77 17.93
CA GLY A 389 -10.31 -40.23 16.83
C GLY A 389 -9.41 -39.06 17.22
N LYS A 390 -8.65 -38.57 16.25
CA LYS A 390 -7.82 -37.37 16.40
C LYS A 390 -8.60 -36.17 15.82
N ILE A 391 -8.49 -35.01 16.42
CA ILE A 391 -9.07 -33.74 15.93
C ILE A 391 -7.95 -32.71 15.91
N THR A 392 -7.83 -31.94 14.83
CA THR A 392 -6.89 -30.85 14.74
C THR A 392 -7.63 -29.52 14.88
N PHE A 393 -7.26 -28.70 15.84
CA PHE A 393 -7.87 -27.40 16.08
C PHE A 393 -7.01 -26.27 15.53
N LEU A 394 -7.64 -25.30 14.88
CA LEU A 394 -7.10 -24.00 14.55
C LEU A 394 -7.75 -22.94 15.46
N ASP A 395 -6.94 -22.31 16.30
CA ASP A 395 -7.38 -21.18 17.13
C ASP A 395 -7.31 -19.89 16.32
N THR A 396 -8.43 -19.18 16.15
CA THR A 396 -8.46 -17.89 15.45
C THR A 396 -8.80 -16.73 16.39
N PRO A 397 -8.07 -15.59 16.29
CA PRO A 397 -8.36 -14.40 17.07
C PRO A 397 -9.80 -13.88 16.89
N GLY A 398 -10.42 -13.39 17.98
CA GLY A 398 -11.80 -12.88 17.98
C GLY A 398 -11.97 -11.45 17.51
N HIS A 399 -10.93 -10.62 17.60
CA HIS A 399 -11.06 -9.19 17.34
C HIS A 399 -11.36 -8.87 15.87
N ALA A 400 -12.21 -7.87 15.63
CA ALA A 400 -12.50 -7.28 14.32
C ALA A 400 -11.28 -7.00 13.41
N ALA A 401 -10.10 -6.67 13.95
CA ALA A 401 -8.89 -6.42 13.15
C ALA A 401 -8.35 -7.68 12.43
N PHE A 402 -8.78 -8.87 12.85
CA PHE A 402 -8.30 -10.17 12.34
C PHE A 402 -9.27 -10.84 11.36
N THR A 403 -10.07 -10.08 10.61
CA THR A 403 -10.97 -10.62 9.56
C THR A 403 -10.24 -11.52 8.57
N ALA A 404 -9.07 -11.11 8.07
CA ALA A 404 -8.29 -11.91 7.11
C ALA A 404 -7.85 -13.26 7.70
N MET A 405 -7.44 -13.29 8.97
CA MET A 405 -7.10 -14.52 9.67
C MET A 405 -8.29 -15.46 9.83
N ARG A 406 -9.48 -14.91 10.14
CA ARG A 406 -10.72 -15.71 10.21
C ARG A 406 -11.11 -16.30 8.86
N ALA A 407 -11.04 -15.51 7.79
CA ALA A 407 -11.32 -15.99 6.44
C ALA A 407 -10.38 -17.13 6.04
N ARG A 408 -9.08 -16.98 6.32
CA ARG A 408 -8.06 -18.03 6.11
C ARG A 408 -8.36 -19.28 6.94
N GLY A 409 -8.69 -19.11 8.22
CA GLY A 409 -9.08 -20.21 9.10
C GLY A 409 -10.29 -20.97 8.56
N ALA A 410 -11.32 -20.28 8.07
CA ALA A 410 -12.49 -20.92 7.46
C ALA A 410 -12.11 -21.80 6.26
N GLN A 411 -11.31 -21.26 5.33
CA GLN A 411 -10.89 -21.96 4.12
C GLN A 411 -9.96 -23.15 4.39
N ALA A 412 -9.19 -23.10 5.47
CA ALA A 412 -8.25 -24.15 5.84
C ALA A 412 -8.89 -25.36 6.54
N THR A 413 -10.19 -25.27 6.89
CA THR A 413 -10.83 -26.24 7.78
C THR A 413 -12.05 -26.93 7.21
N ASP A 414 -12.29 -28.14 7.70
CA ASP A 414 -13.40 -28.99 7.30
C ASP A 414 -14.68 -28.66 8.09
N ILE A 415 -14.54 -28.15 9.32
CA ILE A 415 -15.65 -27.79 10.21
C ILE A 415 -15.31 -26.49 10.95
N VAL A 416 -16.28 -25.60 11.11
CA VAL A 416 -16.14 -24.40 11.95
C VAL A 416 -16.96 -24.56 13.22
N VAL A 417 -16.32 -24.41 14.38
CA VAL A 417 -17.01 -24.33 15.68
C VAL A 417 -17.27 -22.88 16.02
N LEU A 418 -18.53 -22.49 16.07
CA LEU A 418 -18.97 -21.14 16.45
C LEU A 418 -19.26 -21.09 17.96
N VAL A 419 -18.41 -20.39 18.70
CA VAL A 419 -18.57 -20.21 20.15
C VAL A 419 -19.40 -18.95 20.42
N VAL A 420 -20.55 -19.14 21.06
CA VAL A 420 -21.45 -18.06 21.44
C VAL A 420 -21.70 -18.14 22.94
N ALA A 421 -21.49 -17.05 23.66
CA ALA A 421 -21.75 -17.04 25.10
C ALA A 421 -23.26 -16.95 25.38
N ALA A 422 -23.74 -17.78 26.31
CA ALA A 422 -25.15 -17.87 26.67
C ALA A 422 -25.70 -16.62 27.39
N ASP A 423 -24.83 -15.80 27.97
CA ASP A 423 -25.16 -14.54 28.63
C ASP A 423 -25.20 -13.35 27.65
N ASP A 424 -24.25 -13.29 26.72
CA ASP A 424 -24.11 -12.17 25.77
C ASP A 424 -25.02 -12.32 24.54
N GLY A 425 -25.10 -13.52 23.95
CA GLY A 425 -25.83 -13.79 22.71
C GLY A 425 -25.02 -13.51 21.44
N VAL A 426 -25.73 -13.25 20.34
CA VAL A 426 -25.12 -13.03 19.02
C VAL A 426 -24.59 -11.59 18.89
N MET A 427 -23.28 -11.48 18.67
CA MET A 427 -22.57 -10.20 18.51
C MET A 427 -22.11 -9.98 17.05
N PRO A 428 -21.71 -8.75 16.66
CA PRO A 428 -21.28 -8.46 15.28
C PRO A 428 -20.16 -9.36 14.74
N GLN A 429 -19.19 -9.74 15.58
CA GLN A 429 -18.10 -10.66 15.19
C GLN A 429 -18.60 -12.11 15.01
N THR A 430 -19.63 -12.51 15.75
CA THR A 430 -20.32 -13.81 15.55
C THR A 430 -20.98 -13.83 14.17
N ILE A 431 -21.66 -12.74 13.79
CA ILE A 431 -22.28 -12.61 12.45
C ILE A 431 -21.22 -12.64 11.35
N GLU A 432 -20.08 -11.99 11.57
CA GLU A 432 -18.95 -12.04 10.65
C GLU A 432 -18.39 -13.47 10.50
N ALA A 433 -18.23 -14.21 11.59
CA ALA A 433 -17.79 -15.61 11.55
C ALA A 433 -18.75 -16.50 10.76
N ILE A 434 -20.07 -16.32 10.94
CA ILE A 434 -21.10 -17.03 10.14
C ILE A 434 -20.93 -16.72 8.65
N LYS A 435 -20.68 -15.45 8.30
CA LYS A 435 -20.46 -15.05 6.90
C LYS A 435 -19.22 -15.71 6.31
N HIS A 436 -18.11 -15.76 7.04
CA HIS A 436 -16.88 -16.43 6.57
C HIS A 436 -17.09 -17.92 6.37
N SER A 437 -17.78 -18.59 7.30
CA SER A 437 -18.10 -20.03 7.17
C SER A 437 -19.00 -20.31 5.95
N LYS A 438 -20.05 -19.50 5.76
CA LYS A 438 -20.95 -19.63 4.59
C LYS A 438 -20.23 -19.35 3.28
N ALA A 439 -19.34 -18.35 3.25
CA ALA A 439 -18.53 -18.04 2.07
C ALA A 439 -17.55 -19.16 1.72
N ALA A 440 -17.00 -19.84 2.73
CA ALA A 440 -16.12 -21.00 2.57
C ALA A 440 -16.88 -22.32 2.34
N GLN A 441 -18.22 -22.32 2.45
CA GLN A 441 -19.08 -23.51 2.35
C GLN A 441 -18.74 -24.61 3.38
N VAL A 442 -18.30 -24.20 4.55
CA VAL A 442 -17.91 -25.11 5.64
C VAL A 442 -19.06 -25.24 6.65
N PRO A 443 -19.44 -26.47 7.07
CA PRO A 443 -20.50 -26.69 8.05
C PRO A 443 -20.16 -26.11 9.43
N LEU A 444 -21.20 -25.67 10.14
CA LEU A 444 -21.07 -25.03 11.45
C LEU A 444 -21.50 -25.99 12.58
N VAL A 445 -20.70 -26.06 13.62
CA VAL A 445 -21.10 -26.65 14.91
C VAL A 445 -21.14 -25.52 15.93
N VAL A 446 -22.28 -25.30 16.57
CA VAL A 446 -22.44 -24.19 17.51
C VAL A 446 -22.17 -24.68 18.93
N ALA A 447 -21.20 -24.04 19.60
CA ALA A 447 -20.91 -24.25 21.01
C ALA A 447 -21.46 -23.09 21.83
N VAL A 448 -22.55 -23.32 22.56
CA VAL A 448 -23.15 -22.34 23.47
C VAL A 448 -22.40 -22.39 24.80
N ASN A 449 -21.51 -21.42 25.03
CA ASN A 449 -20.58 -21.41 26.16
C ASN A 449 -21.13 -20.64 27.38
N LYS A 450 -20.47 -20.79 28.54
CA LYS A 450 -20.79 -20.14 29.83
C LYS A 450 -22.13 -20.59 30.46
N ILE A 451 -22.51 -21.86 30.29
CA ILE A 451 -23.71 -22.42 30.92
C ILE A 451 -23.63 -22.50 32.46
N ASP A 452 -22.44 -22.35 33.02
CA ASP A 452 -22.18 -22.29 34.47
C ASP A 452 -22.71 -21.00 35.12
N ARG A 453 -23.03 -19.96 34.34
CA ARG A 453 -23.52 -18.68 34.87
C ARG A 453 -25.02 -18.73 35.15
N GLU A 454 -25.44 -18.10 36.25
CA GLU A 454 -26.86 -18.03 36.65
C GLU A 454 -27.75 -17.28 35.64
N ASN A 455 -27.17 -16.38 34.82
CA ASN A 455 -27.86 -15.63 33.76
C ASN A 455 -27.72 -16.27 32.37
N SER A 456 -27.32 -17.55 32.28
CA SER A 456 -27.19 -18.28 31.02
C SER A 456 -28.57 -18.58 30.41
N ASP A 457 -28.79 -18.18 29.15
CA ASP A 457 -30.00 -18.50 28.39
C ASP A 457 -29.66 -19.08 27.00
N PRO A 458 -29.49 -20.42 26.88
CA PRO A 458 -29.21 -21.08 25.61
C PRO A 458 -30.34 -20.96 24.58
N GLU A 459 -31.60 -20.88 25.02
CA GLU A 459 -32.77 -20.76 24.13
C GLU A 459 -32.79 -19.40 23.42
N ARG A 460 -32.37 -18.34 24.12
CA ARG A 460 -32.18 -17.03 23.50
C ARG A 460 -31.15 -17.08 22.36
N VAL A 461 -30.01 -17.75 22.58
CA VAL A 461 -28.96 -17.90 21.55
C VAL A 461 -29.47 -18.65 20.32
N LYS A 462 -30.22 -19.74 20.51
CA LYS A 462 -30.86 -20.50 19.40
C LYS A 462 -31.79 -19.60 18.56
N ASN A 463 -32.62 -18.80 19.22
CA ASN A 463 -33.54 -17.86 18.56
C ASN A 463 -32.79 -16.79 17.76
N GLU A 464 -31.75 -16.18 18.32
CA GLU A 464 -30.95 -15.14 17.65
C GLU A 464 -30.19 -15.71 16.44
N LEU A 465 -29.58 -16.90 16.56
CA LEU A 465 -28.86 -17.55 15.47
C LEU A 465 -29.77 -17.99 14.31
N THR A 466 -31.02 -18.34 14.60
CA THR A 466 -32.02 -18.67 13.57
C THR A 466 -32.27 -17.49 12.64
N GLN A 467 -32.21 -16.24 13.14
CA GLN A 467 -32.33 -15.03 12.30
C GLN A 467 -31.19 -14.88 11.29
N HIS A 468 -30.06 -15.54 11.54
CA HIS A 468 -28.89 -15.58 10.67
C HIS A 468 -28.80 -16.89 9.85
N GLU A 469 -29.92 -17.61 9.72
CA GLU A 469 -30.05 -18.88 8.99
C GLU A 469 -29.17 -20.01 9.55
N VAL A 470 -28.82 -19.94 10.83
CA VAL A 470 -28.17 -21.04 11.56
C VAL A 470 -29.27 -21.72 12.38
N ILE A 471 -29.88 -22.75 11.80
CA ILE A 471 -31.06 -23.43 12.37
C ILE A 471 -30.60 -24.68 13.14
N PRO A 472 -30.99 -24.83 14.43
CA PRO A 472 -30.66 -26.01 15.23
C PRO A 472 -31.31 -27.30 14.73
N GLU A 473 -30.64 -28.44 14.94
CA GLU A 473 -31.17 -29.78 14.63
C GLU A 473 -32.48 -30.08 15.39
N ASP A 474 -32.63 -29.62 16.64
CA ASP A 474 -33.85 -29.76 17.45
C ASP A 474 -35.11 -29.21 16.73
N TRP A 475 -34.94 -28.23 15.85
CA TRP A 475 -36.02 -27.56 15.12
C TRP A 475 -36.10 -28.03 13.65
N GLY A 476 -35.40 -29.13 13.32
CA GLY A 476 -35.34 -29.70 11.98
C GLY A 476 -34.32 -29.01 11.06
N GLY A 477 -33.34 -28.28 11.63
CA GLY A 477 -32.21 -27.73 10.89
C GLY A 477 -31.06 -28.73 10.69
N GLU A 478 -29.96 -28.25 10.11
CA GLU A 478 -28.75 -29.06 9.82
C GLU A 478 -27.62 -28.81 10.82
N GLN A 479 -27.70 -27.77 11.65
CA GLN A 479 -26.59 -27.33 12.49
C GLN A 479 -26.70 -27.93 13.89
N MET A 480 -25.62 -28.57 14.35
CA MET A 480 -25.55 -29.18 15.68
C MET A 480 -25.24 -28.11 16.74
N PHE A 481 -25.96 -28.16 17.86
CA PHE A 481 -25.77 -27.26 19.01
C PHE A 481 -25.32 -28.07 20.22
N ALA A 482 -24.18 -27.68 20.80
CA ALA A 482 -23.67 -28.25 22.03
C ALA A 482 -23.60 -27.17 23.12
N ASN A 483 -24.18 -27.44 24.28
CA ASN A 483 -24.12 -26.57 25.45
C ASN A 483 -22.86 -26.89 26.24
N VAL A 484 -21.97 -25.92 26.44
CA VAL A 484 -20.65 -26.15 27.05
C VAL A 484 -20.32 -25.14 28.15
N SER A 485 -19.51 -25.56 29.11
CA SER A 485 -18.84 -24.67 30.04
C SER A 485 -17.34 -24.88 29.97
N ALA A 486 -16.62 -23.89 29.41
CA ALA A 486 -15.16 -23.93 29.29
C ALA A 486 -14.42 -23.96 30.65
N ILE A 487 -15.07 -23.59 31.76
CA ILE A 487 -14.45 -23.56 33.09
C ILE A 487 -14.68 -24.88 33.83
N THR A 488 -15.93 -25.35 33.87
CA THR A 488 -16.29 -26.58 34.59
C THR A 488 -15.99 -27.84 33.78
N GLY A 489 -15.94 -27.71 32.45
CA GLY A 489 -15.76 -28.83 31.53
C GLY A 489 -17.05 -29.51 31.10
N GLU A 490 -18.20 -29.06 31.60
CA GLU A 490 -19.51 -29.61 31.25
C GLU A 490 -19.76 -29.47 29.73
N GLY A 491 -20.24 -30.56 29.10
CA GLY A 491 -20.60 -30.58 27.67
C GLY A 491 -19.43 -30.60 26.68
N VAL A 492 -18.17 -30.50 27.12
CA VAL A 492 -17.02 -30.48 26.20
C VAL A 492 -16.85 -31.81 25.46
N ASP A 493 -17.04 -32.94 26.15
CA ASP A 493 -16.98 -34.26 25.51
C ASP A 493 -18.10 -34.44 24.47
N GLU A 494 -19.30 -33.88 24.73
CA GLU A 494 -20.42 -33.89 23.77
C GLU A 494 -20.11 -33.05 22.52
N LEU A 495 -19.44 -31.91 22.69
CA LEU A 495 -18.97 -31.10 21.57
C LEU A 495 -17.94 -31.85 20.72
N LEU A 496 -16.96 -32.53 21.35
CA LEU A 496 -15.96 -33.32 20.64
C LEU A 496 -16.61 -34.49 19.87
N ASP A 497 -17.59 -35.14 20.49
CA ASP A 497 -18.37 -36.20 19.85
C ASP A 497 -19.19 -35.69 18.66
N ALA A 498 -19.83 -34.52 18.77
CA ALA A 498 -20.57 -33.90 17.69
C ALA A 498 -19.66 -33.55 16.49
N ILE A 499 -18.46 -33.03 16.75
CA ILE A 499 -17.47 -32.73 15.72
C ILE A 499 -17.04 -34.01 14.98
N LEU A 500 -16.78 -35.10 15.71
CA LEU A 500 -16.40 -36.38 15.11
C LEU A 500 -17.54 -36.98 14.30
N LEU A 501 -18.77 -36.91 14.80
CA LEU A 501 -19.96 -37.38 14.08
C LEU A 501 -20.16 -36.60 12.78
N GLN A 502 -20.00 -35.27 12.83
CA GLN A 502 -20.06 -34.44 11.63
C GLN A 502 -18.96 -34.82 10.62
N ALA A 503 -17.75 -35.11 11.08
CA ALA A 503 -16.64 -35.55 10.23
C ALA A 503 -16.91 -36.92 9.58
N GLU A 504 -17.55 -37.85 10.29
CA GLU A 504 -17.97 -39.15 9.74
C GLU A 504 -19.03 -39.00 8.65
N VAL A 505 -20.01 -38.11 8.85
CA VAL A 505 -21.05 -37.80 7.84
C VAL A 505 -20.42 -37.22 6.57
N MET A 506 -19.36 -36.42 6.70
CA MET A 506 -18.63 -35.83 5.57
C MET A 506 -17.69 -36.81 4.85
N ASP A 507 -17.42 -38.00 5.42
CA ASP A 507 -16.52 -39.02 4.86
C ASP A 507 -15.14 -38.45 4.46
N LEU A 508 -14.51 -37.73 5.40
CA LEU A 508 -13.24 -37.02 5.15
C LEU A 508 -12.11 -37.99 4.80
N LYS A 509 -11.55 -37.82 3.60
CA LYS A 509 -10.48 -38.65 3.05
C LYS A 509 -9.25 -37.84 2.69
N ALA A 510 -8.08 -38.46 2.78
CA ALA A 510 -6.87 -38.00 2.11
C ALA A 510 -5.96 -39.16 1.73
N VAL A 511 -5.09 -38.86 0.77
CA VAL A 511 -3.97 -39.72 0.38
C VAL A 511 -2.85 -39.56 1.41
N ALA A 512 -2.49 -40.63 2.12
CA ALA A 512 -1.40 -40.59 3.10
C ALA A 512 -0.01 -40.74 2.44
N GLU A 513 0.08 -41.49 1.35
CA GLU A 513 1.34 -41.76 0.65
C GLU A 513 1.53 -40.83 -0.56
N GLY A 514 2.59 -40.04 -0.57
CA GLY A 514 2.90 -39.13 -1.67
C GLY A 514 3.65 -37.87 -1.22
N PRO A 515 4.03 -37.00 -2.18
CA PRO A 515 4.57 -35.69 -1.85
C PRO A 515 3.52 -34.90 -1.06
N ALA A 516 3.95 -34.28 0.04
CA ALA A 516 3.02 -33.50 0.84
C ALA A 516 2.60 -32.21 0.13
N HIS A 517 1.32 -31.90 0.24
CA HIS A 517 0.71 -30.64 -0.15
C HIS A 517 -0.14 -30.11 1.02
N GLY A 518 -0.24 -28.80 1.14
CA GLY A 518 -1.14 -28.17 2.11
C GLY A 518 -0.92 -26.67 2.23
N LEU A 519 -1.29 -26.12 3.38
CA LEU A 519 -1.38 -24.67 3.58
C LEU A 519 -0.41 -24.15 4.64
N VAL A 520 0.17 -22.97 4.42
CA VAL A 520 0.89 -22.21 5.44
C VAL A 520 -0.12 -21.52 6.37
N ILE A 521 -0.18 -21.91 7.64
CA ILE A 521 -1.04 -21.27 8.64
C ILE A 521 -0.45 -19.92 9.04
N GLU A 522 0.83 -19.94 9.44
CA GLU A 522 1.52 -18.77 9.98
C GLU A 522 3.03 -18.88 9.74
N ALA A 523 3.70 -17.74 9.63
CA ALA A 523 5.14 -17.66 9.41
C ALA A 523 5.76 -16.59 10.29
N SER A 524 6.94 -16.89 10.84
CA SER A 524 7.67 -16.04 11.78
C SER A 524 9.18 -16.10 11.54
N LEU A 525 9.90 -15.10 12.04
CA LEU A 525 11.36 -15.04 11.96
C LEU A 525 11.98 -15.14 13.35
N GLU A 526 12.58 -16.28 13.68
CA GLU A 526 13.20 -16.53 14.98
C GLU A 526 14.72 -16.31 14.97
N LYS A 527 15.23 -15.66 16.02
CA LYS A 527 16.67 -15.44 16.21
C LYS A 527 17.39 -16.76 16.42
N GLY A 528 18.29 -17.11 15.50
CA GLY A 528 19.10 -18.33 15.54
C GLY A 528 18.48 -19.53 14.83
N ARG A 529 17.15 -19.59 14.68
CA ARG A 529 16.46 -20.64 13.91
C ARG A 529 16.16 -20.23 12.46
N GLY A 530 16.11 -18.93 12.18
CA GLY A 530 15.83 -18.40 10.85
C GLY A 530 14.33 -18.31 10.58
N ALA A 531 13.93 -18.44 9.32
CA ALA A 531 12.53 -18.46 8.93
C ALA A 531 11.85 -19.76 9.41
N VAL A 532 10.75 -19.59 10.12
CA VAL A 532 9.90 -20.65 10.67
C VAL A 532 8.53 -20.52 10.04
N ALA A 533 7.93 -21.63 9.64
CA ALA A 533 6.56 -21.66 9.14
C ALA A 533 5.80 -22.81 9.79
N THR A 534 4.56 -22.53 10.22
CA THR A 534 3.61 -23.53 10.69
C THR A 534 2.77 -23.97 9.50
N LEU A 535 2.91 -25.22 9.10
CA LEU A 535 2.25 -25.82 7.95
C LEU A 535 1.13 -26.76 8.40
N LEU A 536 0.03 -26.78 7.65
CA LEU A 536 -1.03 -27.78 7.76
C LEU A 536 -0.96 -28.72 6.56
N VAL A 537 -0.59 -29.97 6.80
CA VAL A 537 -0.54 -30.98 5.73
C VAL A 537 -1.98 -31.40 5.37
N GLN A 538 -2.38 -31.24 4.11
CA GLN A 538 -3.71 -31.66 3.62
C GLN A 538 -3.66 -33.05 2.97
N SER A 539 -2.62 -33.32 2.18
CA SER A 539 -2.37 -34.62 1.56
C SER A 539 -0.89 -34.97 1.57
N GLY A 540 -0.58 -36.26 1.45
CA GLY A 540 0.77 -36.81 1.50
C GLY A 540 1.38 -36.80 2.90
N THR A 541 2.67 -37.14 2.96
CA THR A 541 3.44 -37.15 4.22
C THR A 541 4.66 -36.26 4.07
N LEU A 542 4.81 -35.29 4.96
CA LEU A 542 5.93 -34.35 4.99
C LEU A 542 7.09 -34.97 5.77
N GLN A 543 8.29 -35.01 5.21
CA GLN A 543 9.46 -35.59 5.86
C GLN A 543 10.59 -34.58 6.08
N GLN A 544 11.37 -34.83 7.13
CA GLN A 544 12.58 -34.06 7.39
C GLN A 544 13.60 -34.27 6.24
N GLY A 545 14.05 -33.17 5.64
CA GLY A 545 15.00 -33.18 4.52
C GLY A 545 14.36 -32.93 3.15
N ASP A 546 13.02 -32.91 3.08
CA ASP A 546 12.27 -32.61 1.87
C ASP A 546 12.52 -31.16 1.40
N MET A 547 12.44 -30.97 0.08
CA MET A 547 12.44 -29.66 -0.53
C MET A 547 10.99 -29.21 -0.68
N ILE A 548 10.69 -28.03 -0.14
CA ILE A 548 9.36 -27.43 -0.20
C ILE A 548 9.41 -26.11 -0.97
N ILE A 549 8.33 -25.85 -1.70
CA ILE A 549 7.98 -24.53 -2.24
C ILE A 549 6.78 -24.07 -1.41
N ALA A 550 6.82 -22.87 -0.86
CA ALA A 550 5.70 -22.26 -0.13
C ALA A 550 5.50 -20.85 -0.70
N GLY A 551 4.46 -20.68 -1.52
CA GLY A 551 4.22 -19.45 -2.28
C GLY A 551 5.40 -19.06 -3.17
N GLU A 552 6.04 -17.93 -2.82
CA GLU A 552 7.22 -17.35 -3.50
C GLU A 552 8.56 -17.84 -2.94
N GLU A 553 8.55 -18.60 -1.84
CA GLU A 553 9.75 -19.01 -1.13
C GLU A 553 9.99 -20.51 -1.28
N TYR A 554 11.25 -20.92 -1.17
CA TYR A 554 11.62 -22.33 -1.26
C TYR A 554 12.66 -22.67 -0.19
N GLY A 555 12.76 -23.94 0.16
CA GLY A 555 13.76 -24.35 1.13
C GLY A 555 13.82 -25.85 1.34
N ARG A 556 14.87 -26.27 2.01
CA ARG A 556 15.01 -27.64 2.50
C ARG A 556 14.64 -27.67 3.96
N ILE A 557 13.74 -28.58 4.33
CA ILE A 557 13.37 -28.79 5.72
C ILE A 557 14.59 -29.31 6.49
N ARG A 558 15.10 -28.49 7.40
CA ARG A 558 16.23 -28.84 8.26
C ARG A 558 15.76 -29.66 9.46
N ASN A 559 14.71 -29.18 10.12
CA ASN A 559 14.08 -29.79 11.27
C ASN A 559 12.58 -29.51 11.22
N MET A 560 11.80 -30.41 11.80
CA MET A 560 10.37 -30.24 12.04
C MET A 560 10.07 -30.41 13.53
N PHE A 561 9.08 -29.66 14.00
CA PHE A 561 8.58 -29.71 15.36
C PHE A 561 7.06 -29.86 15.35
N ASP A 562 6.58 -30.55 16.37
CA ASP A 562 5.17 -30.66 16.69
C ASP A 562 4.69 -29.44 17.50
N GLU A 563 3.39 -29.32 17.74
CA GLU A 563 2.76 -28.24 18.52
C GLU A 563 3.30 -28.09 19.95
N THR A 564 3.85 -29.17 20.52
CA THR A 564 4.45 -29.21 21.87
C THR A 564 5.93 -28.79 21.88
N GLY A 565 6.51 -28.51 20.71
CA GLY A 565 7.94 -28.22 20.54
C GLY A 565 8.83 -29.47 20.49
N ALA A 566 8.24 -30.67 20.49
CA ALA A 566 8.97 -31.92 20.30
C ALA A 566 9.40 -32.07 18.83
N SER A 567 10.61 -32.56 18.58
CA SER A 567 11.07 -32.78 17.20
C SER A 567 10.42 -34.01 16.59
N ILE A 568 9.87 -33.86 15.39
CA ILE A 568 9.23 -34.92 14.60
C ILE A 568 9.99 -35.15 13.29
N LYS A 569 9.90 -36.37 12.74
CA LYS A 569 10.54 -36.75 11.47
C LYS A 569 9.58 -36.81 10.30
N GLU A 570 8.31 -37.07 10.59
CA GLU A 570 7.24 -37.20 9.61
C GLU A 570 5.99 -36.51 10.15
N ALA A 571 5.22 -35.89 9.26
CA ALA A 571 3.90 -35.33 9.54
C ALA A 571 2.93 -35.77 8.44
N GLY A 572 1.87 -36.49 8.82
CA GLY A 572 0.84 -36.97 7.90
C GLY A 572 -0.30 -35.95 7.71
N PRO A 573 -1.34 -36.33 6.93
CA PRO A 573 -2.50 -35.48 6.67
C PRO A 573 -3.20 -35.01 7.95
N SER A 574 -3.75 -33.79 7.88
CA SER A 574 -4.38 -33.04 8.97
C SER A 574 -3.50 -32.77 10.20
N SER A 575 -2.20 -33.07 10.16
CA SER A 575 -1.29 -32.78 11.29
C SER A 575 -0.54 -31.47 11.05
N PRO A 576 -0.54 -30.53 12.01
CA PRO A 576 0.26 -29.32 11.90
C PRO A 576 1.74 -29.65 12.14
N ALA A 577 2.64 -28.98 11.41
CA ALA A 577 4.08 -29.14 11.56
C ALA A 577 4.79 -27.80 11.44
N VAL A 578 5.64 -27.49 12.42
CA VAL A 578 6.49 -26.30 12.40
C VAL A 578 7.80 -26.64 11.69
N VAL A 579 8.02 -26.05 10.53
CA VAL A 579 9.19 -26.31 9.68
C VAL A 579 10.23 -25.22 9.76
N LEU A 580 11.51 -25.62 9.72
CA LEU A 580 12.66 -24.74 9.61
C LEU A 580 13.41 -24.99 8.31
N GLY A 581 13.97 -23.92 7.72
CA GLY A 581 14.92 -24.04 6.60
C GLY A 581 14.47 -23.41 5.28
N LEU A 582 13.40 -22.61 5.32
CA LEU A 582 12.98 -21.75 4.20
C LEU A 582 13.96 -20.60 3.99
N SER A 583 14.04 -20.10 2.75
CA SER A 583 14.85 -18.94 2.36
C SER A 583 14.45 -17.67 3.11
N LYS A 584 13.15 -17.39 3.14
CA LYS A 584 12.51 -16.32 3.92
C LYS A 584 11.18 -16.82 4.47
N THR A 585 10.51 -15.97 5.24
CA THR A 585 9.16 -16.23 5.73
C THR A 585 8.17 -16.17 4.56
N PRO A 586 7.45 -17.26 4.25
CA PRO A 586 6.39 -17.24 3.25
C PRO A 586 5.21 -16.38 3.73
N SER A 587 4.28 -16.07 2.82
CA SER A 587 3.06 -15.37 3.23
C SER A 587 2.14 -16.36 3.93
N ALA A 588 1.40 -15.87 4.93
CA ALA A 588 0.41 -16.71 5.60
C ALA A 588 -0.78 -16.95 4.66
N GLY A 589 -1.21 -18.21 4.53
CA GLY A 589 -2.23 -18.65 3.58
C GLY A 589 -1.70 -19.06 2.20
N ASP A 590 -0.38 -19.05 1.98
CA ASP A 590 0.20 -19.62 0.76
C ASP A 590 0.11 -21.15 0.79
N ASP A 591 -0.14 -21.76 -0.35
CA ASP A 591 -0.02 -23.21 -0.51
C ASP A 591 1.46 -23.63 -0.53
N PHE A 592 1.72 -24.82 0.01
CA PHE A 592 3.03 -25.45 -0.07
C PHE A 592 2.96 -26.81 -0.78
N LEU A 593 4.04 -27.10 -1.51
CA LEU A 593 4.21 -28.35 -2.23
C LEU A 593 5.62 -28.91 -2.01
N VAL A 594 5.69 -30.21 -1.71
CA VAL A 594 6.96 -30.94 -1.69
C VAL A 594 7.38 -31.29 -3.12
N VAL A 595 8.60 -30.86 -3.47
CA VAL A 595 9.20 -31.13 -4.78
C VAL A 595 10.46 -31.96 -4.65
N LYS A 596 10.70 -32.86 -5.62
CA LYS A 596 11.87 -33.74 -5.59
C LYS A 596 13.19 -33.04 -5.95
N ASN A 597 13.13 -32.01 -6.80
CA ASN A 597 14.29 -31.34 -7.39
C ASN A 597 14.44 -29.91 -6.91
N GLU A 598 15.55 -29.60 -6.23
CA GLU A 598 15.87 -28.24 -5.78
C GLU A 598 15.95 -27.22 -6.92
N ARG A 599 16.45 -27.63 -8.10
CA ARG A 599 16.55 -26.74 -9.26
C ARG A 599 15.18 -26.27 -9.73
N LYS A 600 14.21 -27.19 -9.83
CA LYS A 600 12.82 -26.85 -10.19
C LYS A 600 12.19 -25.94 -9.13
N ALA A 601 12.42 -26.25 -7.85
CA ALA A 601 11.93 -25.42 -6.74
C ALA A 601 12.36 -23.95 -6.85
N ARG A 602 13.65 -23.74 -7.13
CA ARG A 602 14.24 -22.41 -7.29
C ARG A 602 13.68 -21.68 -8.51
N GLU A 603 13.56 -22.36 -9.63
CA GLU A 603 13.08 -21.76 -10.89
C GLU A 603 11.63 -21.28 -10.76
N VAL A 604 10.77 -22.08 -10.14
CA VAL A 604 9.36 -21.73 -9.89
C VAL A 604 9.23 -20.57 -8.91
N ALA A 605 9.99 -20.60 -7.81
CA ALA A 605 9.99 -19.51 -6.84
C ALA A 605 10.50 -18.19 -7.44
N GLU A 606 11.58 -18.22 -8.24
CA GLU A 606 12.11 -17.04 -8.93
C GLU A 606 11.11 -16.49 -9.97
N PHE A 607 10.40 -17.38 -10.66
CA PHE A 607 9.33 -17.00 -11.58
C PHE A 607 8.18 -16.29 -10.85
N ARG A 608 7.67 -16.87 -9.76
CA ARG A 608 6.60 -16.28 -8.93
C ARG A 608 7.02 -14.92 -8.35
N GLN A 609 8.24 -14.82 -7.81
CA GLN A 609 8.78 -13.54 -7.31
C GLN A 609 8.85 -12.47 -8.39
N SER A 610 9.24 -12.83 -9.61
CA SER A 610 9.30 -11.91 -10.75
C SER A 610 7.90 -11.43 -11.13
N LYS A 611 6.93 -12.35 -11.24
CA LYS A 611 5.52 -12.03 -11.54
C LYS A 611 4.92 -11.09 -10.49
N THR A 612 5.08 -11.39 -9.20
CA THR A 612 4.55 -10.53 -8.13
C THR A 612 5.24 -9.17 -8.10
N ARG A 613 6.56 -9.12 -8.37
CA ARG A 613 7.31 -7.86 -8.42
C ARG A 613 6.83 -6.96 -9.56
N GLU A 614 6.58 -7.53 -10.74
CA GLU A 614 6.02 -6.81 -11.89
C GLU A 614 4.62 -6.28 -11.58
N ALA A 615 3.75 -7.12 -11.00
CA ALA A 615 2.41 -6.70 -10.58
C ALA A 615 2.46 -5.54 -9.55
N LYS A 616 3.36 -5.60 -8.55
CA LYS A 616 3.56 -4.53 -7.57
C LYS A 616 4.05 -3.23 -8.22
N LEU A 617 4.96 -3.31 -9.19
CA LEU A 617 5.46 -2.14 -9.92
C LEU A 617 4.36 -1.51 -10.78
N ALA A 618 3.55 -2.31 -11.46
CA ALA A 618 2.40 -1.85 -12.23
C ALA A 618 1.37 -1.13 -11.34
N GLN A 619 1.03 -1.73 -10.19
CA GLN A 619 0.11 -1.14 -9.22
C GLN A 619 0.65 0.19 -8.66
N GLN A 620 1.95 0.28 -8.36
CA GLN A 620 2.58 1.53 -7.90
C GLN A 620 2.58 2.62 -8.97
N GLN A 621 2.69 2.29 -10.26
CA GLN A 621 2.60 3.27 -11.34
C GLN A 621 1.18 3.80 -11.48
N ALA A 622 0.17 2.92 -11.39
CA ALA A 622 -1.24 3.29 -11.41
C ALA A 622 -1.59 4.21 -10.22
N SER A 623 -1.18 3.84 -9.00
CA SER A 623 -1.47 4.62 -7.80
C SER A 623 -0.76 5.98 -7.80
N LYS A 624 0.47 6.08 -8.32
CA LYS A 624 1.18 7.37 -8.43
C LYS A 624 0.50 8.35 -9.36
N LEU A 625 -0.11 7.88 -10.46
CA LEU A 625 -0.88 8.75 -11.36
C LEU A 625 -2.14 9.26 -10.66
N GLU A 626 -2.85 8.37 -9.94
CA GLU A 626 -4.02 8.73 -9.15
C GLU A 626 -3.69 9.71 -8.00
N ASP A 627 -2.55 9.50 -7.33
CA ASP A 627 -2.02 10.40 -6.30
C ASP A 627 -1.63 11.78 -6.88
N MET A 628 -1.20 11.87 -8.14
CA MET A 628 -0.95 13.16 -8.81
C MET A 628 -2.25 13.91 -9.10
N PHE A 629 -3.31 13.21 -9.51
CA PHE A 629 -4.62 13.81 -9.76
C PHE A 629 -5.30 14.27 -8.47
N SER A 630 -5.27 13.44 -7.42
CA SER A 630 -5.85 13.79 -6.11
C SER A 630 -5.12 14.98 -5.46
N LYS A 631 -3.78 15.03 -5.51
CA LYS A 631 -3.01 16.19 -5.03
C LYS A 631 -3.29 17.50 -5.79
N MET A 632 -3.78 17.42 -7.02
CA MET A 632 -4.23 18.60 -7.77
C MET A 632 -5.67 19.03 -7.43
N GLN A 633 -6.50 18.10 -6.92
CA GLN A 633 -7.94 18.30 -6.78
C GLN A 633 -8.38 18.55 -5.32
N GLU A 634 -7.71 17.91 -4.36
CA GLU A 634 -7.95 18.05 -2.93
C GLU A 634 -6.76 18.75 -2.28
N GLY A 635 -7.03 19.64 -1.31
CA GLY A 635 -5.99 20.26 -0.49
C GLY A 635 -5.11 19.20 0.19
N GLU A 636 -3.89 19.56 0.60
CA GLU A 636 -2.92 18.62 1.19
C GLU A 636 -3.51 17.83 2.36
N ALA A 637 -3.97 16.60 2.11
CA ALA A 637 -4.33 15.66 3.15
C ALA A 637 -3.09 15.34 3.98
N SER A 638 -3.20 15.41 5.31
CA SER A 638 -2.08 15.14 6.19
C SER A 638 -1.81 13.63 6.19
N THR A 639 -0.59 13.24 5.80
CA THR A 639 -0.22 11.82 5.76
C THR A 639 0.63 11.45 6.96
N VAL A 640 0.29 10.37 7.63
CA VAL A 640 1.10 9.80 8.72
C VAL A 640 1.82 8.56 8.18
N PRO A 641 3.13 8.66 7.89
CA PRO A 641 3.90 7.50 7.45
C PRO A 641 4.20 6.58 8.64
N VAL A 642 3.89 5.30 8.48
CA VAL A 642 4.06 4.26 9.51
C VAL A 642 4.85 3.09 8.94
N ILE A 643 5.78 2.55 9.72
CA ILE A 643 6.48 1.29 9.44
C ILE A 643 6.05 0.27 10.50
N ILE A 644 5.60 -0.89 10.04
CA ILE A 644 5.10 -1.97 10.91
C ILE A 644 6.10 -3.11 10.92
N LYS A 645 6.52 -3.52 12.11
CA LYS A 645 7.27 -4.76 12.34
C LYS A 645 6.54 -5.60 13.35
N SER A 646 6.38 -6.87 13.04
CA SER A 646 5.69 -7.84 13.89
C SER A 646 6.46 -9.14 13.98
N ASP A 647 6.14 -9.95 14.96
CA ASP A 647 6.72 -11.28 15.19
C ASP A 647 6.27 -12.31 14.14
N VAL A 648 5.01 -12.22 13.71
CA VAL A 648 4.38 -13.11 12.72
C VAL A 648 3.76 -12.34 11.56
N HIS A 649 3.63 -13.00 10.39
CA HIS A 649 3.04 -12.38 9.20
C HIS A 649 1.58 -11.95 9.39
N GLY A 650 0.76 -12.78 10.07
CA GLY A 650 -0.66 -12.50 10.21
C GLY A 650 -0.93 -11.20 11.00
N SER A 651 -0.19 -10.94 12.07
CA SER A 651 -0.34 -9.71 12.87
C SER A 651 0.10 -8.46 12.11
N ALA A 652 1.15 -8.55 11.27
CA ALA A 652 1.55 -7.47 10.36
C ALA A 652 0.44 -7.10 9.36
N GLU A 653 -0.23 -8.12 8.81
CA GLU A 653 -1.33 -7.95 7.88
C GLU A 653 -2.55 -7.32 8.56
N ALA A 654 -2.92 -7.83 9.73
CA ALA A 654 -4.04 -7.33 10.53
C ALA A 654 -3.84 -5.87 10.96
N LEU A 655 -2.64 -5.53 11.44
CA LEU A 655 -2.29 -4.15 11.78
C LEU A 655 -2.33 -3.24 10.56
N ARG A 656 -1.81 -3.70 9.41
CA ARG A 656 -1.86 -2.91 8.17
C ARG A 656 -3.30 -2.61 7.76
N ASP A 657 -4.18 -3.60 7.76
CA ASP A 657 -5.59 -3.43 7.37
C ASP A 657 -6.34 -2.54 8.38
N ALA A 658 -6.17 -2.79 9.68
CA ALA A 658 -6.78 -1.98 10.73
C ALA A 658 -6.35 -0.51 10.67
N LEU A 659 -5.05 -0.24 10.52
CA LEU A 659 -4.54 1.13 10.43
C LEU A 659 -4.95 1.83 9.12
N THR A 660 -5.07 1.08 8.01
CA THR A 660 -5.54 1.66 6.74
C THR A 660 -7.01 2.06 6.84
N LYS A 661 -7.85 1.25 7.53
CA LYS A 661 -9.27 1.55 7.79
C LYS A 661 -9.50 2.80 8.66
N LEU A 662 -8.51 3.23 9.45
CA LEU A 662 -8.56 4.48 10.21
C LEU A 662 -8.35 5.74 9.35
N SER A 663 -8.01 5.58 8.06
CA SER A 663 -7.77 6.73 7.18
C SER A 663 -9.08 7.47 6.87
N THR A 664 -9.00 8.80 6.85
CA THR A 664 -10.09 9.71 6.50
C THR A 664 -9.63 10.62 5.35
N ASP A 665 -10.53 11.41 4.77
CA ASP A 665 -10.21 12.33 3.68
C ASP A 665 -9.21 13.43 4.12
N GLU A 666 -9.26 13.85 5.39
CA GLU A 666 -8.35 14.87 5.94
C GLU A 666 -7.00 14.30 6.38
N VAL A 667 -7.00 13.10 6.98
CA VAL A 667 -5.79 12.46 7.51
C VAL A 667 -5.70 11.01 7.03
N LYS A 668 -4.62 10.68 6.32
CA LYS A 668 -4.39 9.37 5.73
C LYS A 668 -3.21 8.67 6.40
N VAL A 669 -3.42 7.41 6.82
CA VAL A 669 -2.31 6.57 7.29
C VAL A 669 -1.63 5.95 6.07
N ASN A 670 -0.32 6.15 5.94
CA ASN A 670 0.46 5.55 4.86
C ASN A 670 1.44 4.51 5.43
N VAL A 671 1.13 3.23 5.23
CA VAL A 671 2.03 2.14 5.65
C VAL A 671 3.13 1.96 4.59
N LEU A 672 4.34 2.45 4.89
CA LEU A 672 5.47 2.42 3.96
C LEU A 672 6.06 1.02 3.78
N SER A 673 6.13 0.27 4.89
CA SER A 673 6.68 -1.07 4.93
C SER A 673 6.03 -1.84 6.07
N SER A 674 5.63 -3.07 5.79
CA SER A 674 5.19 -4.06 6.79
C SER A 674 6.07 -5.29 6.64
N GLY A 675 6.63 -5.77 7.74
CA GLY A 675 7.53 -6.92 7.70
C GLY A 675 7.52 -7.73 8.99
N VAL A 676 8.07 -8.93 8.89
CA VAL A 676 8.17 -9.89 9.99
C VAL A 676 9.59 -9.90 10.54
N GLY A 677 9.72 -9.99 11.87
CA GLY A 677 10.99 -10.02 12.60
C GLY A 677 11.32 -8.73 13.33
N GLY A 678 12.48 -8.74 14.00
CA GLY A 678 13.00 -7.61 14.77
C GLY A 678 13.22 -6.35 13.92
N ILE A 679 13.23 -5.19 14.58
CA ILE A 679 13.50 -3.91 13.91
C ILE A 679 15.00 -3.84 13.59
N THR A 680 15.30 -3.61 12.32
CA THR A 680 16.66 -3.57 11.77
C THR A 680 17.17 -2.14 11.54
N GLU A 681 18.46 -1.98 11.27
CA GLU A 681 19.06 -0.68 10.95
C GLU A 681 18.49 -0.06 9.67
N THR A 682 18.15 -0.89 8.66
CA THR A 682 17.52 -0.41 7.43
C THR A 682 16.14 0.18 7.68
N ASP A 683 15.40 -0.36 8.64
CA ASP A 683 14.08 0.17 9.01
C ASP A 683 14.21 1.51 9.74
N ALA A 684 15.22 1.64 10.62
CA ALA A 684 15.52 2.91 11.30
C ALA A 684 15.92 4.01 10.31
N ASN A 685 16.75 3.69 9.31
CA ASN A 685 17.15 4.65 8.29
C ASN A 685 16.00 5.05 7.37
N LEU A 686 15.13 4.10 7.00
CA LEU A 686 13.91 4.37 6.23
C LEU A 686 12.97 5.30 7.01
N ALA A 687 12.78 5.02 8.31
CA ALA A 687 11.98 5.86 9.19
C ALA A 687 12.54 7.28 9.32
N ALA A 688 13.86 7.42 9.47
CA ALA A 688 14.52 8.71 9.55
C ALA A 688 14.37 9.53 8.25
N ALA A 689 14.51 8.88 7.09
CA ALA A 689 14.35 9.53 5.79
C ALA A 689 12.92 10.01 5.53
N SER A 690 11.93 9.22 5.94
CA SER A 690 10.51 9.51 5.69
C SER A 690 9.79 10.15 6.88
N LYS A 691 10.48 10.44 7.99
CA LYS A 691 9.90 10.88 9.28
C LYS A 691 8.75 9.96 9.74
N ALA A 692 8.92 8.65 9.53
CA ALA A 692 7.91 7.66 9.85
C ALA A 692 8.02 7.19 11.31
N VAL A 693 6.88 6.85 11.91
CA VAL A 693 6.84 6.19 13.21
C VAL A 693 6.99 4.68 13.01
N ILE A 694 7.85 4.05 13.81
CA ILE A 694 8.00 2.59 13.79
C ILE A 694 7.12 1.97 14.87
N ILE A 695 6.23 1.06 14.46
CA ILE A 695 5.39 0.24 15.34
C ILE A 695 6.00 -1.16 15.40
N GLY A 696 6.48 -1.55 16.58
CA GLY A 696 6.98 -2.89 16.87
C GLY A 696 5.97 -3.71 17.66
N PHE A 697 5.34 -4.69 17.04
CA PHE A 697 4.37 -5.60 17.65
C PHE A 697 5.05 -6.90 18.07
N ASN A 698 5.14 -7.18 19.38
CA ASN A 698 5.85 -8.34 19.95
C ASN A 698 7.32 -8.49 19.51
N VAL A 699 7.91 -7.45 18.91
CA VAL A 699 9.29 -7.44 18.44
C VAL A 699 10.10 -6.36 19.13
N ARG A 700 11.42 -6.52 19.09
CA ARG A 700 12.38 -5.56 19.64
C ARG A 700 13.38 -5.14 18.57
N ALA A 701 13.92 -3.93 18.74
CA ALA A 701 15.03 -3.46 17.91
C ALA A 701 16.34 -4.15 18.26
N ASP A 702 17.09 -4.51 17.22
CA ASP A 702 18.43 -5.06 17.36
C ASP A 702 19.42 -4.03 17.91
N ALA A 703 20.60 -4.50 18.31
CA ALA A 703 21.61 -3.62 18.90
C ALA A 703 22.03 -2.49 17.94
N ALA A 704 22.25 -2.79 16.66
CA ALA A 704 22.56 -1.80 15.63
C ALA A 704 21.40 -0.82 15.41
N ALA A 705 20.17 -1.34 15.30
CA ALA A 705 18.97 -0.52 15.13
C ALA A 705 18.76 0.44 16.31
N ARG A 706 18.97 0.00 17.56
CA ARG A 706 18.85 0.87 18.74
C ARG A 706 19.83 2.03 18.75
N THR A 707 21.05 1.83 18.24
CA THR A 707 22.02 2.91 18.10
C THR A 707 21.57 3.88 17.02
N ALA A 708 21.18 3.38 15.84
CA ALA A 708 20.68 4.22 14.74
C ALA A 708 19.42 5.02 15.14
N ILE A 709 18.48 4.42 15.86
CA ILE A 709 17.28 5.09 16.39
C ILE A 709 17.66 6.25 17.32
N LYS A 710 18.64 6.05 18.21
CA LYS A 710 19.10 7.10 19.14
C LYS A 710 19.81 8.25 18.43
N GLU A 711 20.58 7.94 17.39
CA GLU A 711 21.31 8.95 16.61
C GLU A 711 20.36 9.76 15.71
N SER A 712 19.39 9.10 15.10
CA SER A 712 18.42 9.72 14.18
C SER A 712 17.21 10.35 14.87
N GLY A 713 16.95 10.00 16.14
CA GLY A 713 15.79 10.50 16.88
C GLY A 713 14.45 9.97 16.37
N VAL A 714 14.43 8.75 15.81
CA VAL A 714 13.20 8.12 15.30
C VAL A 714 12.31 7.64 16.44
N ASP A 715 11.01 7.93 16.36
CA ASP A 715 10.02 7.44 17.31
C ASP A 715 9.69 5.96 17.05
N VAL A 716 9.99 5.13 18.05
CA VAL A 716 9.70 3.69 18.03
C VAL A 716 8.78 3.34 19.20
N ARG A 717 7.62 2.79 18.89
CA ARG A 717 6.62 2.36 19.88
C ARG A 717 6.48 0.86 19.84
N TYR A 718 6.46 0.23 21.02
CA TYR A 718 6.36 -1.21 21.15
C TYR A 718 5.04 -1.59 21.79
N TYR A 719 4.36 -2.56 21.20
CA TYR A 719 3.08 -3.04 21.69
C TYR A 719 3.10 -4.56 21.78
N SER A 720 2.31 -5.07 22.72
CA SER A 720 2.01 -6.50 22.85
C SER A 720 0.52 -6.78 22.72
N ILE A 721 -0.31 -5.74 22.61
CA ILE A 721 -1.76 -5.83 22.42
C ILE A 721 -2.13 -4.95 21.23
N ILE A 722 -2.88 -5.50 20.28
CA ILE A 722 -3.16 -4.83 19.01
C ILE A 722 -4.00 -3.55 19.19
N TYR A 723 -4.90 -3.54 20.17
CA TYR A 723 -5.73 -2.36 20.49
C TYR A 723 -4.92 -1.16 20.93
N GLU A 724 -3.92 -1.35 21.78
CA GLU A 724 -3.06 -0.25 22.23
C GLU A 724 -2.34 0.40 21.05
N ALA A 725 -1.90 -0.41 20.07
CA ALA A 725 -1.27 0.11 18.86
C ALA A 725 -2.27 0.91 18.00
N ILE A 726 -3.49 0.40 17.82
CA ILE A 726 -4.55 1.06 17.03
C ILE A 726 -4.98 2.37 17.72
N ASP A 727 -5.20 2.36 19.02
CA ASP A 727 -5.66 3.52 19.80
C ASP A 727 -4.62 4.62 19.90
N ASP A 728 -3.34 4.27 20.00
CA ASP A 728 -2.27 5.26 20.04
C ASP A 728 -2.07 5.91 18.66
N VAL A 729 -2.22 5.16 17.57
CA VAL A 729 -2.26 5.74 16.22
C VAL A 729 -3.51 6.60 16.03
N ARG A 730 -4.69 6.15 16.47
CA ARG A 730 -5.93 6.94 16.45
C ARG A 730 -5.78 8.26 17.21
N SER A 731 -5.11 8.23 18.37
CA SER A 731 -4.82 9.41 19.17
C SER A 731 -3.86 10.37 18.45
N ALA A 732 -2.83 9.82 17.79
CA ALA A 732 -1.92 10.61 16.97
C ALA A 732 -2.62 11.26 15.78
N LEU A 733 -3.54 10.54 15.11
CA LEU A 733 -4.35 11.06 14.01
C LEU A 733 -5.30 12.16 14.50
N SER A 734 -5.93 11.97 15.66
CA SER A 734 -6.84 12.97 16.24
C SER A 734 -6.09 14.27 16.59
N GLY A 735 -4.83 14.18 17.00
CA GLY A 735 -3.98 15.36 17.24
C GLY A 735 -3.57 16.11 15.97
N LEU A 736 -3.67 15.48 14.80
CA LEU A 736 -3.38 16.10 13.50
C LEU A 736 -4.63 16.67 12.82
N LEU A 737 -5.83 16.33 13.30
CA LEU A 737 -7.07 16.90 12.79
C LEU A 737 -7.14 18.40 13.09
N ALA A 738 -7.60 19.17 12.11
CA ALA A 738 -7.88 20.58 12.32
C ALA A 738 -9.01 20.72 13.38
N PRO A 739 -8.82 21.56 14.42
CA PRO A 739 -9.84 21.75 15.43
C PRO A 739 -11.11 22.36 14.81
N GLU A 740 -12.28 21.95 15.32
CA GLU A 740 -13.55 22.53 14.92
C GLU A 740 -13.70 23.91 15.56
N ILE A 741 -13.86 24.93 14.74
CA ILE A 741 -14.16 26.27 15.24
C ILE A 741 -15.65 26.32 15.56
N ARG A 742 -15.98 26.36 16.86
CA ARG A 742 -17.34 26.60 17.33
C ARG A 742 -17.50 28.04 17.77
N GLU A 743 -18.57 28.66 17.31
CA GLU A 743 -18.91 30.02 17.71
C GLU A 743 -19.76 29.94 18.98
N GLN A 744 -19.23 30.44 20.09
CA GLN A 744 -19.93 30.57 21.35
C GLN A 744 -20.40 32.01 21.52
N ILE A 745 -21.70 32.22 21.72
CA ILE A 745 -22.26 33.55 21.96
C ILE A 745 -21.85 34.00 23.36
N VAL A 746 -21.20 35.16 23.45
CA VAL A 746 -20.62 35.69 24.68
C VAL A 746 -21.48 36.82 25.28
N GLY A 747 -22.15 37.60 24.43
CA GLY A 747 -23.07 38.62 24.89
C GLY A 747 -23.91 39.23 23.78
N LEU A 748 -25.03 39.83 24.17
CA LEU A 748 -25.99 40.47 23.28
C LEU A 748 -26.24 41.90 23.74
N ALA A 749 -26.12 42.86 22.84
CA ALA A 749 -26.34 44.28 23.10
C ALA A 749 -27.42 44.85 22.18
N GLU A 750 -28.36 45.61 22.72
CA GLU A 750 -29.46 46.20 21.97
C GLU A 750 -29.17 47.69 21.69
N VAL A 751 -29.32 48.11 20.43
CA VAL A 751 -29.08 49.49 19.99
C VAL A 751 -30.27 50.37 20.35
N LYS A 752 -30.05 51.36 21.22
CA LYS A 752 -31.07 52.34 21.61
C LYS A 752 -31.02 53.62 20.79
N GLU A 753 -29.83 54.13 20.53
CA GLU A 753 -29.62 55.38 19.80
C GLU A 753 -28.40 55.26 18.89
N VAL A 754 -28.35 56.04 17.81
CA VAL A 754 -27.21 56.03 16.88
C VAL A 754 -26.65 57.44 16.77
N PHE A 755 -25.35 57.56 17.00
CA PHE A 755 -24.59 58.81 17.00
C PHE A 755 -23.61 58.83 15.84
N ARG A 756 -23.41 59.98 15.21
CA ARG A 756 -22.44 60.11 14.12
C ARG A 756 -21.13 60.70 14.63
N SER A 757 -20.05 59.93 14.54
CA SER A 757 -18.70 60.34 14.93
C SER A 757 -17.85 60.66 13.68
N PRO A 758 -17.15 61.80 13.63
CA PRO A 758 -16.26 62.13 12.51
C PRO A 758 -15.11 61.14 12.30
N LYS A 759 -14.73 60.39 13.35
CA LYS A 759 -13.56 59.50 13.36
C LYS A 759 -13.91 58.03 13.12
N PHE A 760 -15.10 57.59 13.54
CA PHE A 760 -15.48 56.17 13.60
C PHE A 760 -16.80 55.86 12.88
N GLY A 761 -17.34 56.82 12.10
CA GLY A 761 -18.62 56.65 11.43
C GLY A 761 -19.81 56.62 12.39
N ASP A 762 -20.75 55.71 12.16
CA ASP A 762 -21.94 55.56 13.00
C ASP A 762 -21.61 54.74 14.25
N VAL A 763 -21.81 55.35 15.41
CA VAL A 763 -21.57 54.76 16.74
C VAL A 763 -22.92 54.46 17.36
N ALA A 764 -23.17 53.19 17.63
CA ALA A 764 -24.38 52.70 18.26
C ALA A 764 -24.29 52.88 19.79
N GLY A 765 -25.20 53.66 20.37
CA GLY A 765 -25.45 53.69 21.80
C GLY A 765 -26.28 52.47 22.20
N CYS A 766 -25.63 51.49 22.80
CA CYS A 766 -26.22 50.19 23.12
C CYS A 766 -26.32 49.98 24.63
N ILE A 767 -27.27 49.13 25.04
CA ILE A 767 -27.27 48.51 26.36
C ILE A 767 -26.95 47.02 26.21
N VAL A 768 -26.04 46.50 27.01
CA VAL A 768 -25.76 45.06 27.00
C VAL A 768 -26.90 44.35 27.74
N SER A 769 -27.71 43.57 27.02
CA SER A 769 -28.84 42.83 27.58
C SER A 769 -28.33 41.61 28.35
N GLU A 770 -27.52 40.78 27.69
CA GLU A 770 -27.02 39.51 28.25
C GLU A 770 -25.52 39.35 28.04
N GLY A 771 -24.85 38.69 28.99
CA GLY A 771 -23.42 38.41 28.92
C GLY A 771 -22.51 39.64 29.01
N TYR A 772 -21.47 39.68 28.17
CA TYR A 772 -20.56 40.82 28.08
C TYR A 772 -20.08 41.03 26.64
N VAL A 773 -19.71 42.27 26.30
CA VAL A 773 -19.14 42.62 25.00
C VAL A 773 -17.65 42.91 25.19
N LYS A 774 -16.80 42.15 24.49
CA LYS A 774 -15.34 42.37 24.44
C LYS A 774 -14.95 42.99 23.11
N ARG A 775 -14.04 43.97 23.14
CA ARG A 775 -13.56 44.65 21.94
C ARG A 775 -12.87 43.72 20.93
N ALA A 776 -12.17 42.69 21.41
CA ALA A 776 -11.40 41.78 20.56
C ALA A 776 -12.25 40.73 19.84
N ASN A 777 -13.49 40.52 20.28
CA ASN A 777 -14.34 39.45 19.75
C ASN A 777 -15.11 39.94 18.51
N PRO A 778 -15.34 39.07 17.53
CA PRO A 778 -16.20 39.39 16.39
C PRO A 778 -17.65 39.59 16.82
N ILE A 779 -18.39 40.31 15.99
CA ILE A 779 -19.79 40.66 16.21
C ILE A 779 -20.65 40.39 14.97
N ARG A 780 -21.93 40.13 15.21
CA ARG A 780 -23.00 40.12 14.21
C ARG A 780 -24.00 41.19 14.54
N VAL A 781 -24.47 41.92 13.54
CA VAL A 781 -25.59 42.86 13.67
C VAL A 781 -26.84 42.19 13.11
N LEU A 782 -27.84 42.03 13.95
CA LEU A 782 -29.13 41.42 13.64
C LEU A 782 -30.24 42.48 13.63
N ARG A 783 -31.18 42.33 12.71
CA ARG A 783 -32.42 43.10 12.65
C ARG A 783 -33.56 42.11 12.44
N ASP A 784 -34.58 42.15 13.30
CA ASP A 784 -35.69 41.19 13.28
C ASP A 784 -35.20 39.71 13.27
N ASN A 785 -34.13 39.41 14.03
CA ASN A 785 -33.45 38.11 14.09
C ASN A 785 -32.76 37.65 12.79
N VAL A 786 -32.53 38.54 11.83
CA VAL A 786 -31.78 38.25 10.59
C VAL A 786 -30.41 38.91 10.66
N VAL A 787 -29.34 38.16 10.40
CA VAL A 787 -27.96 38.67 10.34
C VAL A 787 -27.82 39.58 9.12
N ILE A 788 -27.65 40.88 9.36
CA ILE A 788 -27.42 41.89 8.31
C ILE A 788 -25.94 42.04 8.01
N TYR A 789 -25.11 41.99 9.06
CA TYR A 789 -23.68 42.25 8.94
C TYR A 789 -22.87 41.42 9.93
N GLU A 790 -21.73 40.92 9.49
CA GLU A 790 -20.73 40.28 10.34
C GLU A 790 -19.42 41.06 10.24
N GLY A 791 -18.79 41.34 11.38
CA GLY A 791 -17.54 42.09 11.38
C GLY A 791 -16.90 42.20 12.76
N GLU A 792 -16.00 43.16 12.89
CA GLU A 792 -15.26 43.43 14.11
C GLU A 792 -15.64 44.80 14.69
N LEU A 793 -15.46 44.95 16.00
CA LEU A 793 -15.63 46.21 16.69
C LEU A 793 -14.45 47.14 16.40
N GLU A 794 -14.72 48.34 15.89
CA GLU A 794 -13.69 49.38 15.71
C GLU A 794 -13.39 50.08 17.05
N SER A 795 -14.43 50.37 17.81
CA SER A 795 -14.32 51.00 19.13
C SER A 795 -15.40 50.51 20.10
N LEU A 796 -15.02 50.38 21.36
CA LEU A 796 -15.93 50.08 22.48
C LEU A 796 -15.66 51.11 23.58
N ARG A 797 -16.64 51.96 23.82
CA ARG A 797 -16.51 53.10 24.74
C ARG A 797 -17.60 53.09 25.78
N ARG A 798 -17.26 53.51 26.99
CA ARG A 798 -18.23 53.83 28.03
C ARG A 798 -18.09 55.33 28.32
N PHE A 799 -19.11 56.10 27.95
CA PHE A 799 -19.05 57.56 27.95
C PHE A 799 -17.86 58.11 27.16
N LYS A 800 -16.79 58.54 27.85
CA LYS A 800 -15.57 59.10 27.24
C LYS A 800 -14.38 58.16 27.28
N ASP A 801 -14.49 57.04 28.00
CA ASP A 801 -13.38 56.12 28.24
C ASP A 801 -13.45 54.92 27.29
N ASP A 802 -12.32 54.60 26.66
CA ASP A 802 -12.16 53.37 25.86
C ASP A 802 -12.03 52.19 26.83
N VAL A 803 -12.94 51.22 26.73
CA VAL A 803 -13.01 50.05 27.61
C VAL A 803 -12.89 48.76 26.82
N ASN A 804 -12.23 47.76 27.41
CA ASN A 804 -12.00 46.48 26.75
C ASN A 804 -13.18 45.51 26.88
N GLU A 805 -13.96 45.63 27.96
CA GLU A 805 -15.10 44.77 28.27
C GLU A 805 -16.23 45.60 28.89
N VAL A 806 -17.47 45.34 28.47
CA VAL A 806 -18.69 45.91 29.07
C VAL A 806 -19.62 44.77 29.46
N ARG A 807 -20.07 44.77 30.72
CA ARG A 807 -20.94 43.73 31.27
C ARG A 807 -22.42 44.07 31.10
N SER A 808 -23.27 43.04 31.14
CA SER A 808 -24.73 43.13 31.12
C SER A 808 -25.27 44.22 32.07
N GLY A 809 -26.30 44.93 31.61
CA GLY A 809 -26.97 46.03 32.30
C GLY A 809 -26.26 47.39 32.20
N THR A 810 -25.13 47.48 31.50
CA THR A 810 -24.37 48.74 31.35
C THR A 810 -24.53 49.32 29.95
N GLU A 811 -24.65 50.65 29.87
CA GLU A 811 -24.66 51.39 28.60
C GLU A 811 -23.24 51.55 28.03
N CYS A 812 -23.11 51.36 26.72
CA CYS A 812 -21.85 51.51 25.99
C CYS A 812 -22.08 52.04 24.58
N GLY A 813 -21.09 52.77 24.06
CA GLY A 813 -20.98 53.13 22.65
C GLY A 813 -20.16 52.09 21.90
N ILE A 814 -20.76 51.51 20.86
CA ILE A 814 -20.17 50.50 19.98
C ILE A 814 -20.01 51.10 18.58
N GLY A 815 -18.77 51.21 18.10
CA GLY A 815 -18.49 51.53 16.70
C GLY A 815 -18.16 50.26 15.92
N VAL A 816 -18.89 50.00 14.83
CA VAL A 816 -18.69 48.82 13.97
C VAL A 816 -17.79 49.20 12.80
N LYS A 817 -16.73 48.41 12.57
CA LYS A 817 -15.77 48.69 11.50
C LYS A 817 -16.43 48.54 10.13
N ASN A 818 -16.25 49.52 9.25
CA ASN A 818 -16.75 49.50 7.85
C ASN A 818 -18.28 49.27 7.70
N TYR A 819 -19.08 49.60 8.71
CA TYR A 819 -20.54 49.48 8.65
C TYR A 819 -21.21 50.78 9.12
N ALA A 820 -22.15 51.30 8.31
CA ALA A 820 -22.75 52.62 8.50
C ALA A 820 -24.30 52.61 8.32
N ASP A 821 -24.95 51.45 8.49
CA ASP A 821 -26.43 51.34 8.47
C ASP A 821 -26.96 50.75 9.78
N VAL A 822 -26.40 51.17 10.91
CA VAL A 822 -26.92 50.78 12.23
C VAL A 822 -28.20 51.56 12.51
N LYS A 823 -29.27 50.87 12.91
CA LYS A 823 -30.56 51.48 13.26
C LYS A 823 -30.95 51.18 14.70
N VAL A 824 -31.84 52.03 15.23
CA VAL A 824 -32.44 51.83 16.54
C VAL A 824 -33.29 50.55 16.51
N GLY A 825 -33.10 49.68 17.51
CA GLY A 825 -33.74 48.37 17.61
C GLY A 825 -32.94 47.22 17.01
N ASP A 826 -31.78 47.48 16.39
CA ASP A 826 -30.87 46.41 15.97
C ASP A 826 -30.24 45.72 17.20
N GLN A 827 -29.93 44.43 17.10
CA GLN A 827 -29.25 43.64 18.13
C GLN A 827 -27.83 43.33 17.67
N ILE A 828 -26.83 43.60 18.50
CA ILE A 828 -25.43 43.28 18.26
C ILE A 828 -25.07 42.06 19.11
N GLU A 829 -24.84 40.95 18.45
CA GLU A 829 -24.42 39.70 19.06
C GLU A 829 -22.89 39.60 18.99
N CYS A 830 -22.25 39.46 20.15
CA CYS A 830 -20.82 39.25 20.27
C CYS A 830 -20.56 37.77 20.53
N PHE A 831 -19.75 37.14 19.69
CA PHE A 831 -19.42 35.73 19.79
C PHE A 831 -17.91 35.52 19.79
N GLU A 832 -17.47 34.42 20.39
CA GLU A 832 -16.08 34.00 20.45
C GLU A 832 -15.92 32.71 19.66
N ARG A 833 -14.83 32.62 18.91
CA ARG A 833 -14.46 31.41 18.18
C ARG A 833 -13.63 30.54 19.10
N VAL A 834 -14.23 29.47 19.61
CA VAL A 834 -13.55 28.48 20.45
C VAL A 834 -13.14 27.31 19.57
N GLU A 835 -11.85 27.00 19.58
CA GLU A 835 -11.30 25.82 18.92
C GLU A 835 -11.57 24.60 19.80
N VAL A 836 -12.37 23.65 19.28
CA VAL A 836 -12.63 22.36 19.94
C VAL A 836 -11.87 21.28 19.17
N ALA A 837 -10.95 20.59 19.85
CA ALA A 837 -10.22 19.48 19.26
C ALA A 837 -11.20 18.38 18.81
N ARG A 838 -11.07 17.95 17.55
CA ARG A 838 -11.86 16.83 17.00
C ARG A 838 -11.23 15.50 17.39
N THR A 839 -12.08 14.51 17.59
CA THR A 839 -11.69 13.11 17.79
C THR A 839 -12.24 12.27 16.67
N LEU A 840 -11.47 11.27 16.21
CA LEU A 840 -12.00 10.26 15.29
C LEU A 840 -13.08 9.43 16.00
N ASP A 841 -14.24 9.27 15.37
CA ASP A 841 -15.29 8.38 15.86
C ASP A 841 -14.81 6.90 15.82
N ALA A 842 -15.32 6.12 16.77
CA ALA A 842 -14.83 4.78 17.13
C ALA A 842 -15.09 3.68 16.08
#